data_AF-A0A810MU90-F1
#
_entry.id   AF-A0A810MU90-F1
#
_cell.length_a   1.000
_cell.length_b   1.000
_cell.length_c   1.000
_cell.angle_alpha   90.00
_cell.angle_beta   90.00
_cell.angle_gamma   90.00
#
_symmetry.space_group_name_H-M   'P 1'
#
loop_
_entity.id
_entity.type
_entity.pdbx_description
1 polymer ?
#
loop_
_entity_poly.entity_id
_entity_poly.type
_entity_poly.pdbx_seq_one_letter_code
_entity_poly.pdbx_strand_id
1 'polypeptide(L)'
;MPAANYQFVQGNNVVRVPVTATTADVQLRFNSNSGAPGAQVAELEVCGTPAPNPDLTVKNVSWTPASPSETTNLSLTATVNNTGDRVSGNTRLDFLLGGVVKASADIGPIAAGGSLPVSRAIGTLAQGSYTVSARVDPANTVVEQNEGNNTAANPTPLVVAQAPGPDLQVLGITSNPPNPAVGAAVSFTVAVNNRGTTGAAAGTVTRLTVGGTTLNGTTPAVAAGATVNVAVSGTWTATSGGATITATADATNTVTETNEGNNTFTRSIVVGRGAAVPWVSYEAEDANYQGVLLQADPLRTFGHTNFATESSGRESVRLNSTGQFVEFTSTNQANSIVVRNSIPDAANGGGIEATISLYVNGTFNRKLTLSSRHSWLYGNTDDPEGLTNTPQADARRLFDESNALLGQSYPPGTRFKLQRDAGDTASFYIIDFVDLEQVAPPSSKPAECTSITEYGAVPNDGLDDTAALQRAVTDDQNGVISCVWIPPGQWRQEQKILTDDPLNRGTHNQVGIRNVTIRGAGMWHSQLYTLTEPHLVVGGINHPHEGNFGFDIDDNTQISDIAIFGSGRIRGGPGGAEGGVGLNGRFGKNTRISNVWIEHANVGAWVGRDYSNIPELWNPGDGLEFSGMRIRNTYADGINFSNGTRNSRVFNSSFRTTGDDALAVWANPYVKDTSVDIGHSNQFLNNTIQLPWRANGIAVYGGYDNRIENNLIYDTMNYPGIMLATDHSPLPFSGQTLIANNGLYRTGGAFWNEDQEFGAITLFAAGLDIPGVVIRDTDIHDSTYDGIQFKTGGGSIPNVTITNVRIDKSNNGAGILAMGGARGSARLTNVTITNSADGNIVIQPGSSFTITGS
;
A
#
# COMPACT_ATOMS: atom_id res chain seq x y z
N MET A 1 -40.44 2.10 -49.77
CA MET A 1 -41.61 1.20 -49.94
C MET A 1 -42.86 1.89 -49.39
N PRO A 2 -44.06 1.71 -49.99
CA PRO A 2 -45.31 2.25 -49.44
C PRO A 2 -45.67 1.56 -48.11
N ALA A 3 -46.39 2.28 -47.24
CA ALA A 3 -46.81 1.74 -45.94
C ALA A 3 -47.81 0.58 -46.14
N ALA A 4 -47.66 -0.49 -45.36
CA ALA A 4 -48.52 -1.67 -45.38
C ALA A 4 -49.01 -2.00 -43.96
N ASN A 5 -50.23 -2.52 -43.85
CA ASN A 5 -50.83 -2.93 -42.59
C ASN A 5 -50.62 -4.44 -42.39
N TYR A 6 -50.25 -4.83 -41.18
CA TYR A 6 -50.02 -6.23 -40.81
C TYR A 6 -50.83 -6.56 -39.55
N GLN A 7 -51.46 -7.74 -39.52
CA GLN A 7 -52.25 -8.22 -38.39
C GLN A 7 -51.46 -9.28 -37.62
N PHE A 8 -51.34 -9.10 -36.31
CA PHE A 8 -50.68 -10.03 -35.41
C PHE A 8 -51.70 -10.90 -34.69
N VAL A 9 -51.41 -12.21 -34.58
CA VAL A 9 -52.24 -13.20 -33.87
C VAL A 9 -51.42 -13.85 -32.77
N GLN A 10 -52.04 -14.07 -31.62
CA GLN A 10 -51.38 -14.62 -30.44
C GLN A 10 -50.67 -15.96 -30.78
N GLY A 11 -49.36 -16.00 -30.56
CA GLY A 11 -48.51 -17.15 -30.86
C GLY A 11 -47.77 -17.11 -32.20
N ASN A 12 -48.01 -16.12 -33.07
CA ASN A 12 -47.23 -15.92 -34.30
C ASN A 12 -47.14 -14.44 -34.70
N ASN A 13 -46.05 -13.78 -34.29
CA ASN A 13 -45.84 -12.35 -34.48
C ASN A 13 -44.71 -12.01 -35.48
N VAL A 14 -44.67 -12.68 -36.63
CA VAL A 14 -43.63 -12.49 -37.65
C VAL A 14 -44.21 -11.83 -38.91
N VAL A 15 -43.55 -10.77 -39.39
CA VAL A 15 -43.88 -10.10 -40.67
C VAL A 15 -42.71 -10.20 -41.63
N ARG A 16 -42.98 -10.61 -42.87
CA ARG A 16 -42.00 -10.61 -43.96
C ARG A 16 -42.29 -9.46 -44.91
N VAL A 17 -41.33 -8.56 -45.07
CA VAL A 17 -41.41 -7.41 -45.98
C VAL A 17 -40.49 -7.67 -47.17
N PRO A 18 -41.01 -8.03 -48.36
CA PRO A 18 -40.18 -8.22 -49.53
C PRO A 18 -39.63 -6.87 -50.02
N VAL A 19 -38.32 -6.82 -50.28
CA VAL A 19 -37.63 -5.64 -50.82
C VAL A 19 -36.81 -6.06 -52.02
N THR A 20 -36.86 -5.28 -53.10
CA THR A 20 -36.09 -5.51 -54.33
C THR A 20 -35.21 -4.29 -54.59
N ALA A 21 -34.13 -4.16 -53.82
CA ALA A 21 -33.13 -3.10 -53.98
C ALA A 21 -31.77 -3.54 -53.46
N THR A 22 -30.69 -3.05 -54.08
CA THR A 22 -29.34 -3.07 -53.49
C THR A 22 -29.24 -1.84 -52.58
N THR A 23 -28.99 -2.04 -51.29
CA THR A 23 -28.92 -0.95 -50.29
C THR A 23 -27.76 -1.18 -49.34
N ALA A 24 -27.19 -0.09 -48.82
CA ALA A 24 -26.19 -0.14 -47.75
C ALA A 24 -26.85 -0.16 -46.35
N ASP A 25 -28.03 0.46 -46.23
CA ASP A 25 -28.77 0.60 -44.96
C ASP A 25 -30.23 0.17 -45.11
N VAL A 26 -30.83 -0.34 -44.02
CA VAL A 26 -32.26 -0.67 -43.93
C VAL A 26 -32.87 0.06 -42.73
N GLN A 27 -33.94 0.83 -42.97
CA GLN A 27 -34.70 1.50 -41.92
C GLN A 27 -36.13 0.95 -41.85
N LEU A 28 -36.55 0.53 -40.67
CA LEU A 28 -37.94 0.14 -40.37
C LEU A 28 -38.66 1.28 -39.65
N ARG A 29 -39.82 1.71 -40.14
CA ARG A 29 -40.63 2.80 -39.57
C ARG A 29 -42.06 2.35 -39.32
N PHE A 30 -42.54 2.55 -38.09
CA PHE A 30 -43.91 2.28 -37.68
C PHE A 30 -44.75 3.55 -37.74
N ASN A 31 -45.92 3.47 -38.38
CA ASN A 31 -46.79 4.63 -38.54
C ASN A 31 -47.99 4.64 -37.58
N SER A 32 -48.52 3.45 -37.19
CA SER A 32 -49.60 3.30 -36.17
C SER A 32 -49.79 1.82 -35.80
N ASN A 33 -50.48 1.54 -34.67
CA ASN A 33 -50.99 0.20 -34.31
C ASN A 33 -52.39 0.31 -33.65
N SER A 34 -53.14 -0.80 -33.55
CA SER A 34 -54.55 -0.85 -33.14
C SER A 34 -54.85 -0.42 -31.69
N GLY A 35 -53.83 -0.16 -30.87
CA GLY A 35 -54.00 0.28 -29.47
C GLY A 35 -53.00 1.35 -28.99
N ALA A 36 -52.05 1.79 -29.82
CA ALA A 36 -51.03 2.79 -29.44
C ALA A 36 -50.39 3.44 -30.69
N PRO A 37 -49.82 4.66 -30.58
CA PRO A 37 -49.18 5.35 -31.71
C PRO A 37 -47.81 4.77 -32.13
N GLY A 38 -47.37 3.64 -31.56
CA GLY A 38 -46.07 3.03 -31.86
C GLY A 38 -46.08 1.50 -31.77
N ALA A 39 -44.94 0.87 -32.07
CA ALA A 39 -44.72 -0.57 -31.98
C ALA A 39 -43.31 -0.88 -31.45
N GLN A 40 -43.13 -2.09 -30.90
CA GLN A 40 -41.84 -2.63 -30.44
C GLN A 40 -41.42 -3.78 -31.36
N VAL A 41 -40.11 -3.89 -31.63
CA VAL A 41 -39.51 -4.96 -32.44
C VAL A 41 -38.57 -5.74 -31.56
N ALA A 42 -38.79 -7.05 -31.47
CA ALA A 42 -37.88 -7.96 -30.78
C ALA A 42 -36.64 -8.29 -31.64
N GLU A 43 -36.83 -8.42 -32.96
CA GLU A 43 -35.78 -8.80 -33.92
C GLU A 43 -36.07 -8.26 -35.33
N LEU A 44 -35.02 -7.87 -36.06
CA LEU A 44 -35.07 -7.48 -37.48
C LEU A 44 -34.05 -8.29 -38.27
N GLU A 45 -34.53 -9.19 -39.13
CA GLU A 45 -33.69 -9.96 -40.06
C GLU A 45 -33.70 -9.31 -41.46
N VAL A 46 -32.52 -9.18 -42.07
CA VAL A 46 -32.36 -8.76 -43.48
C VAL A 46 -31.86 -9.96 -44.29
N CYS A 47 -32.72 -10.50 -45.15
CA CYS A 47 -32.40 -11.65 -45.98
C CYS A 47 -32.16 -11.22 -47.44
N GLY A 48 -30.94 -11.39 -47.96
CA GLY A 48 -30.57 -11.05 -49.33
C GLY A 48 -29.20 -11.58 -49.73
N THR A 49 -28.76 -11.33 -50.97
CA THR A 49 -27.39 -11.63 -51.43
C THR A 49 -26.49 -10.40 -51.25
N PRO A 50 -25.27 -10.54 -50.70
CA PRO A 50 -24.29 -9.45 -50.62
C PRO A 50 -24.04 -8.80 -51.99
N ALA A 51 -23.84 -7.47 -52.01
CA ALA A 51 -23.47 -6.76 -53.23
C ALA A 51 -22.03 -7.09 -53.67
N PRO A 52 -21.68 -6.92 -54.96
CA PRO A 52 -20.30 -7.11 -55.42
C PRO A 52 -19.31 -6.17 -54.73
N ASN A 53 -18.35 -6.72 -53.98
CA ASN A 53 -17.31 -6.03 -53.21
C ASN A 53 -16.10 -6.97 -52.99
N PRO A 54 -14.90 -6.44 -52.69
CA PRO A 54 -13.80 -7.27 -52.19
C PRO A 54 -14.18 -7.96 -50.85
N ASP A 55 -13.42 -8.98 -50.47
CA ASP A 55 -13.57 -9.70 -49.20
C ASP A 55 -12.18 -10.20 -48.76
N LEU A 56 -11.52 -9.45 -47.87
CA LEU A 56 -10.13 -9.60 -47.49
C LEU A 56 -10.01 -10.56 -46.30
N THR A 57 -9.49 -11.74 -46.56
CA THR A 57 -9.25 -12.75 -45.52
C THR A 57 -7.78 -12.93 -45.23
N VAL A 58 -7.44 -13.12 -43.96
CA VAL A 58 -6.07 -13.46 -43.54
C VAL A 58 -5.93 -14.98 -43.43
N LYS A 59 -4.85 -15.53 -43.97
CA LYS A 59 -4.46 -16.94 -43.85
C LYS A 59 -2.96 -17.08 -43.56
N ASN A 60 -2.51 -18.29 -43.22
CA ASN A 60 -1.09 -18.65 -43.10
C ASN A 60 -0.28 -17.76 -42.14
N VAL A 61 -0.89 -17.32 -41.03
CA VAL A 61 -0.17 -16.61 -39.96
C VAL A 61 0.90 -17.53 -39.39
N SER A 62 2.16 -17.12 -39.44
CA SER A 62 3.34 -17.93 -39.09
C SER A 62 4.50 -17.05 -38.65
N TRP A 63 5.58 -17.66 -38.16
CA TRP A 63 6.79 -16.95 -37.72
C TRP A 63 8.05 -17.69 -38.15
N THR A 64 9.19 -17.00 -38.11
CA THR A 64 10.51 -17.59 -38.39
C THR A 64 11.57 -16.94 -37.50
N PRO A 65 12.50 -17.70 -36.91
CA PRO A 65 12.61 -19.17 -36.93
C PRO A 65 11.48 -19.89 -36.18
N ALA A 66 11.20 -21.15 -36.53
CA ALA A 66 10.08 -21.92 -35.96
C ALA A 66 10.21 -22.19 -34.46
N SER A 67 11.45 -22.25 -33.96
CA SER A 67 11.78 -22.50 -32.54
C SER A 67 12.78 -21.44 -32.06
N PRO A 68 12.32 -20.19 -31.82
CA PRO A 68 13.18 -19.11 -31.35
C PRO A 68 13.50 -19.24 -29.86
N SER A 69 14.60 -18.62 -29.44
CA SER A 69 14.88 -18.35 -28.03
C SER A 69 14.84 -16.86 -27.71
N GLU A 70 14.94 -16.50 -26.42
CA GLU A 70 14.86 -15.11 -25.96
C GLU A 70 15.95 -14.17 -26.54
N THR A 71 17.00 -14.74 -27.14
CA THR A 71 18.08 -14.00 -27.83
C THR A 71 17.96 -14.04 -29.36
N THR A 72 16.92 -14.70 -29.89
CA THR A 72 16.74 -14.93 -31.33
C THR A 72 15.84 -13.87 -31.95
N ASN A 73 16.31 -13.21 -33.01
CA ASN A 73 15.48 -12.28 -33.79
C ASN A 73 14.38 -13.03 -34.56
N LEU A 74 13.16 -12.49 -34.50
CA LEU A 74 11.94 -13.08 -35.04
C LEU A 74 11.35 -12.26 -36.18
N SER A 75 10.68 -12.95 -37.11
CA SER A 75 9.81 -12.36 -38.12
C SER A 75 8.45 -13.04 -38.13
N LEU A 76 7.39 -12.27 -38.35
CA LEU A 76 6.01 -12.75 -38.52
C LEU A 76 5.61 -12.67 -40.00
N THR A 77 4.82 -13.63 -40.46
CA THR A 77 4.35 -13.75 -41.85
C THR A 77 2.87 -14.10 -41.90
N ALA A 78 2.09 -13.48 -42.80
CA ALA A 78 0.70 -13.83 -43.08
C ALA A 78 0.37 -13.61 -44.55
N THR A 79 -0.67 -14.26 -45.06
CA THR A 79 -1.17 -14.12 -46.42
C THR A 79 -2.54 -13.45 -46.41
N VAL A 80 -2.66 -12.31 -47.06
CA VAL A 80 -3.95 -11.64 -47.29
C VAL A 80 -4.52 -12.17 -48.60
N ASN A 81 -5.77 -12.58 -48.62
CA ASN A 81 -6.48 -13.06 -49.81
C ASN A 81 -7.68 -12.15 -50.05
N ASN A 82 -8.06 -11.95 -51.30
CA ASN A 82 -9.34 -11.34 -51.64
C ASN A 82 -10.27 -12.42 -52.20
N THR A 83 -11.23 -12.87 -51.40
CA THR A 83 -12.24 -13.88 -51.76
C THR A 83 -13.51 -13.29 -52.37
N GLY A 84 -13.57 -11.96 -52.48
CA GLY A 84 -14.69 -11.24 -53.06
C GLY A 84 -14.63 -11.22 -54.58
N ASP A 85 -15.62 -10.56 -55.19
CA ASP A 85 -15.81 -10.51 -56.64
C ASP A 85 -15.26 -9.22 -57.28
N ARG A 86 -14.62 -8.35 -56.49
CA ARG A 86 -13.97 -7.11 -56.92
C ARG A 86 -12.55 -6.97 -56.40
N VAL A 87 -11.73 -6.18 -57.07
CA VAL A 87 -10.40 -5.75 -56.59
C VAL A 87 -10.52 -4.95 -55.29
N SER A 88 -9.62 -5.16 -54.33
CA SER A 88 -9.60 -4.40 -53.07
C SER A 88 -8.96 -3.01 -53.25
N GLY A 89 -9.26 -2.09 -52.34
CA GLY A 89 -8.48 -0.85 -52.19
C GLY A 89 -7.13 -1.09 -51.53
N ASN A 90 -6.31 -0.04 -51.44
CA ASN A 90 -5.13 -0.03 -50.58
C ASN A 90 -5.57 -0.12 -49.11
N THR A 91 -4.83 -0.88 -48.31
CA THR A 91 -5.08 -0.97 -46.87
C THR A 91 -3.80 -1.37 -46.12
N ARG A 92 -3.91 -1.81 -44.87
CA ARG A 92 -2.81 -2.20 -43.98
C ARG A 92 -3.06 -3.59 -43.40
N LEU A 93 -1.98 -4.32 -43.16
CA LEU A 93 -1.95 -5.55 -42.39
C LEU A 93 -1.19 -5.30 -41.08
N ASP A 94 -1.82 -5.59 -39.96
CA ASP A 94 -1.20 -5.59 -38.63
C ASP A 94 -0.88 -7.01 -38.20
N PHE A 95 0.34 -7.20 -37.68
CA PHE A 95 0.74 -8.40 -36.95
C PHE A 95 0.64 -8.12 -35.45
N LEU A 96 -0.04 -9.01 -34.72
CA LEU A 96 -0.32 -8.85 -33.32
C LEU A 96 0.25 -10.02 -32.50
N LEU A 97 0.80 -9.70 -31.34
CA LEU A 97 1.13 -10.68 -30.30
C LEU A 97 0.29 -10.40 -29.05
N GLY A 98 -0.51 -11.37 -28.63
CA GLY A 98 -1.40 -11.21 -27.47
C GLY A 98 -2.43 -10.08 -27.63
N GLY A 99 -2.80 -9.74 -28.86
CA GLY A 99 -3.71 -8.63 -29.17
C GLY A 99 -3.04 -7.26 -29.36
N VAL A 100 -1.72 -7.15 -29.15
CA VAL A 100 -0.96 -5.91 -29.32
C VAL A 100 -0.25 -5.89 -30.67
N VAL A 101 -0.39 -4.81 -31.44
CA VAL A 101 0.29 -4.63 -32.73
C VAL A 101 1.81 -4.58 -32.51
N LYS A 102 2.55 -5.48 -33.15
CA LYS A 102 4.03 -5.57 -33.07
C LYS A 102 4.73 -5.14 -34.35
N ALA A 103 4.07 -5.30 -35.49
CA ALA A 103 4.56 -4.82 -36.77
C ALA A 103 3.39 -4.61 -37.72
N SER A 104 3.60 -3.77 -38.73
CA SER A 104 2.58 -3.47 -39.72
C SER A 104 3.15 -3.34 -41.13
N ALA A 105 2.27 -3.50 -42.11
CA ALA A 105 2.62 -3.45 -43.52
C ALA A 105 1.49 -2.82 -44.34
N ASP A 106 1.79 -1.77 -45.09
CA ASP A 106 0.87 -1.27 -46.11
C ASP A 106 0.76 -2.29 -47.25
N ILE A 107 -0.46 -2.56 -47.70
CA ILE A 107 -0.78 -3.48 -48.78
C ILE A 107 -1.51 -2.75 -49.91
N GLY A 108 -1.08 -3.00 -51.14
CA GLY A 108 -1.74 -2.47 -52.34
C GLY A 108 -3.00 -3.28 -52.73
N PRO A 109 -3.69 -2.86 -53.81
CA PRO A 109 -4.87 -3.54 -54.32
C PRO A 109 -4.64 -5.02 -54.62
N ILE A 110 -5.54 -5.89 -54.17
CA ILE A 110 -5.52 -7.34 -54.43
C ILE A 110 -6.68 -7.66 -55.37
N ALA A 111 -6.40 -8.24 -56.54
CA ALA A 111 -7.43 -8.65 -57.49
C ALA A 111 -8.41 -9.67 -56.89
N ALA A 112 -9.63 -9.75 -57.43
CA ALA A 112 -10.59 -10.78 -57.04
C ALA A 112 -9.99 -12.18 -57.22
N GLY A 113 -10.03 -13.01 -56.18
CA GLY A 113 -9.37 -14.32 -56.13
C GLY A 113 -7.84 -14.28 -55.91
N GLY A 114 -7.25 -13.09 -55.73
CA GLY A 114 -5.81 -12.89 -55.53
C GLY A 114 -5.35 -13.11 -54.08
N SER A 115 -4.04 -13.28 -53.90
CA SER A 115 -3.40 -13.46 -52.58
C SER A 115 -2.03 -12.79 -52.52
N LEU A 116 -1.68 -12.20 -51.37
CA LEU A 116 -0.41 -11.52 -51.11
C LEU A 116 0.21 -11.99 -49.78
N PRO A 117 1.36 -12.70 -49.79
CA PRO A 117 2.12 -12.97 -48.58
C PRO A 117 2.90 -11.73 -48.13
N VAL A 118 2.90 -11.46 -46.82
CA VAL A 118 3.55 -10.32 -46.19
C VAL A 118 4.36 -10.80 -44.99
N SER A 119 5.59 -10.28 -44.81
CA SER A 119 6.46 -10.61 -43.68
C SER A 119 7.09 -9.37 -43.05
N ARG A 120 7.28 -9.36 -41.72
CA ARG A 120 7.91 -8.27 -40.94
C ARG A 120 8.75 -8.81 -39.78
N ALA A 121 9.94 -8.23 -39.59
CA ALA A 121 10.79 -8.50 -38.43
C ALA A 121 10.25 -7.79 -37.18
N ILE A 122 10.35 -8.44 -36.01
CA ILE A 122 9.84 -7.95 -34.71
C ILE A 122 10.90 -7.93 -33.59
N GLY A 123 12.16 -8.28 -33.89
CA GLY A 123 13.25 -8.31 -32.90
C GLY A 123 13.22 -9.56 -32.02
N THR A 124 13.80 -9.50 -30.83
CA THR A 124 13.74 -10.58 -29.84
C THR A 124 12.49 -10.45 -28.97
N LEU A 125 12.10 -11.55 -28.33
CA LEU A 125 11.00 -11.58 -27.36
C LEU A 125 11.50 -12.27 -26.10
N ALA A 126 10.94 -11.93 -24.94
CA ALA A 126 11.20 -12.69 -23.73
C ALA A 126 10.73 -14.15 -23.89
N GLN A 127 11.26 -15.06 -23.07
CA GLN A 127 10.73 -16.42 -22.99
C GLN A 127 9.23 -16.38 -22.66
N GLY A 128 8.44 -17.14 -23.41
CA GLY A 128 6.98 -17.13 -23.21
C GLY A 128 6.21 -17.77 -24.35
N SER A 129 4.90 -17.82 -24.18
CA SER A 129 3.95 -18.28 -25.19
C SER A 129 3.11 -17.11 -25.65
N TYR A 130 3.14 -16.80 -26.94
CA TYR A 130 2.51 -15.64 -27.53
C TYR A 130 1.47 -16.07 -28.56
N THR A 131 0.23 -15.62 -28.41
CA THR A 131 -0.77 -15.76 -29.47
C THR A 131 -0.39 -14.84 -30.63
N VAL A 132 -0.13 -15.42 -31.81
CA VAL A 132 0.18 -14.65 -33.02
C VAL A 132 -1.08 -14.52 -33.86
N SER A 133 -1.48 -13.30 -34.17
CA SER A 133 -2.55 -13.04 -35.13
C SER A 133 -2.13 -11.98 -36.14
N ALA A 134 -2.87 -11.91 -37.23
CA ALA A 134 -2.78 -10.81 -38.17
C ALA A 134 -4.17 -10.34 -38.57
N ARG A 135 -4.29 -9.02 -38.78
CA ARG A 135 -5.54 -8.34 -39.11
C ARG A 135 -5.34 -7.45 -40.32
N VAL A 136 -6.07 -7.71 -41.40
CA VAL A 136 -6.11 -6.84 -42.57
C VAL A 136 -7.20 -5.79 -42.41
N ASP A 137 -7.00 -4.62 -43.02
CA ASP A 137 -7.88 -3.46 -42.94
C ASP A 137 -8.36 -3.11 -41.52
N PRO A 138 -7.44 -2.97 -40.56
CA PRO A 138 -7.80 -2.69 -39.17
C PRO A 138 -8.56 -1.36 -39.00
N ALA A 139 -8.45 -0.45 -39.97
CA ALA A 139 -9.13 0.85 -40.00
C ALA A 139 -10.48 0.81 -40.75
N ASN A 140 -10.89 -0.35 -41.28
CA ASN A 140 -12.18 -0.54 -41.97
C ASN A 140 -12.39 0.44 -43.13
N THR A 141 -11.34 0.63 -43.95
CA THR A 141 -11.28 1.61 -45.04
C THR A 141 -11.67 1.04 -46.40
N VAL A 142 -11.63 -0.28 -46.55
CA VAL A 142 -12.11 -1.01 -47.72
C VAL A 142 -13.52 -1.50 -47.37
N VAL A 143 -14.51 -1.24 -48.24
CA VAL A 143 -15.86 -1.77 -48.04
C VAL A 143 -15.90 -3.22 -48.51
N GLU A 144 -16.18 -4.14 -47.61
CA GLU A 144 -16.06 -5.57 -47.86
C GLU A 144 -17.41 -6.29 -47.89
N GLN A 145 -17.44 -7.52 -48.42
CA GLN A 145 -18.61 -8.39 -48.29
C GLN A 145 -18.78 -8.91 -46.87
N ASN A 146 -17.69 -9.02 -46.09
CA ASN A 146 -17.72 -9.50 -44.72
C ASN A 146 -16.55 -8.96 -43.88
N GLU A 147 -16.77 -7.88 -43.13
CA GLU A 147 -15.75 -7.33 -42.19
C GLU A 147 -15.38 -8.28 -41.03
N GLY A 148 -16.16 -9.34 -40.83
CA GLY A 148 -15.97 -10.29 -39.73
C GLY A 148 -14.86 -11.31 -39.96
N ASN A 149 -14.28 -11.41 -41.16
CA ASN A 149 -13.28 -12.43 -41.51
C ASN A 149 -11.85 -11.88 -41.74
N ASN A 150 -11.63 -10.60 -41.43
CA ASN A 150 -10.37 -9.88 -41.65
C ASN A 150 -9.25 -10.24 -40.66
N THR A 151 -9.51 -11.10 -39.69
CA THR A 151 -8.55 -11.48 -38.64
C THR A 151 -8.35 -12.99 -38.62
N ALA A 152 -7.08 -13.41 -38.60
CA ALA A 152 -6.73 -14.80 -38.36
C ALA A 152 -5.65 -14.89 -37.28
N ALA A 153 -5.78 -15.90 -36.42
CA ALA A 153 -4.73 -16.29 -35.49
C ALA A 153 -4.07 -17.57 -35.97
N ASN A 154 -2.78 -17.74 -35.68
CA ASN A 154 -2.18 -19.06 -35.75
C ASN A 154 -2.83 -19.93 -34.65
N PRO A 155 -3.32 -21.14 -34.96
CA PRO A 155 -3.96 -22.01 -33.98
C PRO A 155 -3.00 -22.49 -32.88
N THR A 156 -1.69 -22.42 -33.13
CA THR A 156 -0.63 -22.68 -32.17
C THR A 156 0.01 -21.37 -31.71
N PRO A 157 0.36 -21.23 -30.43
CA PRO A 157 1.09 -20.05 -29.98
C PRO A 157 2.56 -20.11 -30.41
N LEU A 158 3.15 -18.95 -30.65
CA LEU A 158 4.59 -18.76 -30.77
C LEU A 158 5.22 -19.02 -29.40
N VAL A 159 5.98 -20.10 -29.29
CA VAL A 159 6.73 -20.42 -28.07
C VAL A 159 8.16 -19.93 -28.25
N VAL A 160 8.54 -18.94 -27.44
CA VAL A 160 9.91 -18.47 -27.32
C VAL A 160 10.54 -19.23 -26.17
N ALA A 161 11.52 -20.07 -26.52
CA ALA A 161 12.27 -20.85 -25.55
C ALA A 161 13.29 -19.98 -24.82
N GLN A 162 13.85 -20.51 -23.74
CA GLN A 162 15.01 -19.93 -23.13
C GLN A 162 16.25 -20.09 -24.03
N ALA A 163 17.21 -19.17 -23.92
CA ALA A 163 18.46 -19.29 -24.65
C ALA A 163 19.28 -20.52 -24.21
N PRO A 164 20.05 -21.15 -25.12
CA PRO A 164 20.98 -22.21 -24.76
C PRO A 164 22.09 -21.70 -23.83
N GLY A 165 22.23 -22.31 -22.65
CA GLY A 165 23.25 -21.92 -21.66
C GLY A 165 22.75 -21.97 -20.21
N PRO A 166 23.65 -21.79 -19.23
CA PRO A 166 23.29 -21.54 -17.85
C PRO A 166 22.72 -20.12 -17.67
N ASP A 167 21.88 -19.95 -16.66
CA ASP A 167 21.26 -18.66 -16.30
C ASP A 167 20.96 -18.72 -14.80
N LEU A 168 21.85 -18.18 -14.00
CA LEU A 168 21.76 -18.14 -12.56
C LEU A 168 20.91 -16.94 -12.12
N GLN A 169 20.18 -17.15 -11.04
CA GLN A 169 19.44 -16.10 -10.37
C GLN A 169 19.36 -16.41 -8.89
N VAL A 170 19.29 -15.37 -8.08
CA VAL A 170 19.04 -15.51 -6.64
C VAL A 170 17.54 -15.43 -6.39
N LEU A 171 16.95 -16.51 -5.87
CA LEU A 171 15.52 -16.56 -5.55
C LEU A 171 15.21 -16.08 -4.14
N GLY A 172 16.20 -16.05 -3.26
CA GLY A 172 15.99 -15.61 -1.89
C GLY A 172 17.21 -15.78 -1.00
N ILE A 173 17.12 -15.18 0.18
CA ILE A 173 18.12 -15.26 1.25
C ILE A 173 17.38 -15.75 2.49
N THR A 174 18.00 -16.60 3.30
CA THR A 174 17.52 -16.99 4.63
C THR A 174 18.58 -16.60 5.65
N SER A 175 18.17 -16.00 6.77
CA SER A 175 19.04 -15.64 7.89
C SER A 175 18.77 -16.59 9.06
N ASN A 176 19.82 -16.92 9.81
CA ASN A 176 19.70 -17.69 11.03
C ASN A 176 20.55 -17.04 12.15
N PRO A 177 19.93 -16.54 13.23
CA PRO A 177 18.48 -16.51 13.46
C PRO A 177 17.76 -15.57 12.45
N PRO A 178 16.49 -15.83 12.10
CA PRO A 178 15.74 -14.98 11.18
C PRO A 178 15.48 -13.58 11.74
N ASN A 179 15.38 -13.48 13.08
CA ASN A 179 15.16 -12.24 13.84
C ASN A 179 16.30 -12.08 14.88
N PRO A 180 17.47 -11.59 14.48
CA PRO A 180 18.61 -11.50 15.40
C PRO A 180 18.38 -10.41 16.46
N ALA A 181 18.71 -10.72 17.71
CA ALA A 181 18.90 -9.70 18.73
C ALA A 181 20.18 -8.90 18.44
N VAL A 182 20.27 -7.67 18.97
CA VAL A 182 21.50 -6.87 18.88
C VAL A 182 22.67 -7.65 19.48
N GLY A 183 23.78 -7.74 18.74
CA GLY A 183 24.97 -8.51 19.08
C GLY A 183 24.94 -9.98 18.66
N ALA A 184 23.83 -10.51 18.13
CA ALA A 184 23.76 -11.90 17.70
C ALA A 184 24.58 -12.17 16.44
N ALA A 185 25.24 -13.32 16.36
CA ALA A 185 25.88 -13.78 15.12
C ALA A 185 24.83 -14.33 14.15
N VAL A 186 24.78 -13.79 12.94
CA VAL A 186 23.81 -14.14 11.89
C VAL A 186 24.51 -14.84 10.76
N SER A 187 24.10 -16.08 10.50
CA SER A 187 24.49 -16.83 9.30
C SER A 187 23.45 -16.66 8.20
N PHE A 188 23.85 -16.82 6.94
CA PHE A 188 22.93 -16.72 5.81
C PHE A 188 23.02 -17.92 4.87
N THR A 189 21.91 -18.22 4.20
CA THR A 189 21.82 -19.19 3.11
C THR A 189 21.14 -18.54 1.93
N VAL A 190 21.73 -18.62 0.74
CA VAL A 190 21.24 -17.99 -0.48
C VAL A 190 20.71 -19.08 -1.42
N ALA A 191 19.47 -18.95 -1.87
CA ALA A 191 18.87 -19.86 -2.84
C ALA A 191 19.26 -19.42 -4.26
N VAL A 192 20.19 -20.14 -4.89
CA VAL A 192 20.65 -19.89 -6.26
C VAL A 192 19.97 -20.89 -7.19
N ASN A 193 19.20 -20.38 -8.13
CA ASN A 193 18.52 -21.18 -9.15
C ASN A 193 19.23 -21.01 -10.48
N ASN A 194 19.47 -22.12 -11.19
CA ASN A 194 19.84 -22.06 -12.59
C ASN A 194 18.57 -22.24 -13.40
N ARG A 195 17.96 -21.13 -13.84
CA ARG A 195 16.81 -21.22 -14.72
C ARG A 195 17.20 -21.70 -16.11
N GLY A 196 18.48 -21.69 -16.48
CA GLY A 196 19.03 -22.01 -17.81
C GLY A 196 18.75 -23.44 -18.31
N THR A 197 19.14 -23.68 -19.57
CA THR A 197 18.96 -24.97 -20.27
C THR A 197 20.13 -25.93 -20.13
N THR A 198 21.29 -25.44 -19.67
CA THR A 198 22.46 -26.27 -19.34
C THR A 198 22.92 -26.01 -17.90
N GLY A 199 23.64 -26.97 -17.31
CA GLY A 199 24.12 -26.83 -15.93
C GLY A 199 25.25 -25.81 -15.79
N ALA A 200 25.24 -25.08 -14.69
CA ALA A 200 26.38 -24.26 -14.26
C ALA A 200 27.35 -25.13 -13.45
N ALA A 201 28.65 -25.05 -13.78
CA ALA A 201 29.69 -25.77 -13.05
C ALA A 201 29.84 -25.24 -11.62
N ALA A 202 30.31 -26.10 -10.71
CA ALA A 202 30.65 -25.69 -9.36
C ALA A 202 31.82 -24.69 -9.34
N GLY A 203 31.88 -23.85 -8.31
CA GLY A 203 33.07 -23.05 -8.00
C GLY A 203 32.90 -21.55 -8.15
N THR A 204 31.79 -21.09 -8.74
CA THR A 204 31.45 -19.67 -8.76
C THR A 204 31.10 -19.15 -7.34
N VAL A 205 31.37 -17.86 -7.08
CA VAL A 205 31.12 -17.23 -5.78
C VAL A 205 29.69 -16.70 -5.69
N THR A 206 28.93 -17.18 -4.70
CA THR A 206 27.76 -16.47 -4.20
C THR A 206 28.22 -15.47 -3.14
N ARG A 207 28.08 -14.17 -3.41
CA ARG A 207 28.47 -13.11 -2.47
C ARG A 207 27.25 -12.56 -1.77
N LEU A 208 27.35 -12.35 -0.47
CA LEU A 208 26.36 -11.65 0.34
C LEU A 208 27.00 -10.46 1.05
N THR A 209 26.42 -9.28 0.91
CA THR A 209 26.82 -8.07 1.63
C THR A 209 25.73 -7.65 2.61
N VAL A 210 26.11 -7.30 3.84
CA VAL A 210 25.19 -6.84 4.90
C VAL A 210 25.92 -5.93 5.89
N GLY A 211 25.41 -4.72 6.12
CA GLY A 211 25.99 -3.78 7.10
C GLY A 211 27.50 -3.53 6.92
N GLY A 212 27.96 -3.41 5.66
CA GLY A 212 29.38 -3.28 5.31
C GLY A 212 30.22 -4.57 5.39
N THR A 213 29.66 -5.66 5.92
CA THR A 213 30.29 -6.99 5.93
C THR A 213 30.07 -7.69 4.59
N THR A 214 31.12 -8.28 4.01
CA THR A 214 31.03 -9.14 2.83
C THR A 214 31.31 -10.58 3.22
N LEU A 215 30.37 -11.47 2.94
CA LEU A 215 30.44 -12.91 3.16
C LEU A 215 30.39 -13.61 1.80
N ASN A 216 31.15 -14.69 1.62
CA ASN A 216 31.18 -15.45 0.37
C ASN A 216 30.84 -16.91 0.65
N GLY A 217 30.06 -17.52 -0.24
CA GLY A 217 29.86 -18.96 -0.33
C GLY A 217 30.32 -19.46 -1.70
N THR A 218 30.76 -20.72 -1.76
CA THR A 218 31.05 -21.38 -3.03
C THR A 218 29.78 -22.05 -3.53
N THR A 219 29.31 -21.65 -4.70
CA THR A 219 28.13 -22.22 -5.35
C THR A 219 28.47 -23.64 -5.84
N PRO A 220 27.71 -24.67 -5.43
CA PRO A 220 27.81 -26.01 -6.00
C PRO A 220 27.44 -26.01 -7.49
N ALA A 221 27.63 -27.14 -8.17
CA ALA A 221 27.10 -27.30 -9.52
C ALA A 221 25.57 -27.20 -9.49
N VAL A 222 25.01 -26.38 -10.38
CA VAL A 222 23.56 -26.14 -10.45
C VAL A 222 23.05 -26.67 -11.78
N ALA A 223 22.36 -27.80 -11.75
CA ALA A 223 21.74 -28.36 -12.96
C ALA A 223 20.67 -27.41 -13.52
N ALA A 224 20.39 -27.52 -14.83
CA ALA A 224 19.30 -26.79 -15.47
C ALA A 224 17.97 -26.98 -14.72
N GLY A 225 17.27 -25.89 -14.42
CA GLY A 225 16.03 -25.85 -13.65
C GLY A 225 16.18 -26.10 -12.14
N ALA A 226 17.37 -26.43 -11.64
CA ALA A 226 17.58 -26.75 -10.23
C ALA A 226 17.85 -25.50 -9.38
N THR A 227 17.51 -25.60 -8.09
CA THR A 227 17.87 -24.61 -7.07
C THR A 227 18.78 -25.25 -6.04
N VAL A 228 19.87 -24.59 -5.71
CA VAL A 228 20.77 -24.97 -4.62
C VAL A 228 20.76 -23.92 -3.53
N ASN A 229 20.85 -24.37 -2.28
CA ASN A 229 20.97 -23.50 -1.12
C ASN A 229 22.45 -23.35 -0.75
N VAL A 230 23.02 -22.20 -1.09
CA VAL A 230 24.43 -21.87 -0.83
C VAL A 230 24.55 -21.27 0.56
N ALA A 231 25.10 -22.02 1.50
CA ALA A 231 25.49 -21.47 2.80
C ALA A 231 26.69 -20.53 2.60
N VAL A 232 26.53 -19.24 2.93
CA VAL A 232 27.67 -18.31 2.89
C VAL A 232 28.54 -18.54 4.12
N SER A 233 29.86 -18.51 3.96
CA SER A 233 30.80 -18.75 5.04
C SER A 233 30.92 -17.52 5.95
N GLY A 234 30.91 -17.75 7.26
CA GLY A 234 31.02 -16.72 8.29
C GLY A 234 29.69 -16.22 8.83
N THR A 235 29.74 -15.21 9.68
CA THR A 235 28.58 -14.59 10.30
C THR A 235 28.68 -13.07 10.30
N TRP A 236 27.55 -12.39 10.17
CA TRP A 236 27.44 -10.96 10.46
C TRP A 236 27.04 -10.77 11.93
N THR A 237 27.69 -9.85 12.66
CA THR A 237 27.23 -9.51 14.02
C THR A 237 26.13 -8.46 13.89
N ALA A 238 24.94 -8.83 14.34
CA ALA A 238 23.76 -8.01 14.18
C ALA A 238 23.90 -6.70 14.98
N THR A 239 23.83 -5.56 14.30
CA THR A 239 23.84 -4.23 14.93
C THR A 239 22.42 -3.70 15.00
N SER A 240 22.05 -3.03 16.10
CA SER A 240 20.71 -2.44 16.26
C SER A 240 20.27 -1.64 15.05
N GLY A 241 19.00 -1.76 14.69
CA GLY A 241 18.44 -1.14 13.49
C GLY A 241 18.43 -2.08 12.30
N GLY A 242 18.48 -1.52 11.10
CA GLY A 242 18.27 -2.24 9.85
C GLY A 242 19.55 -2.34 9.04
N ALA A 243 19.70 -3.45 8.33
CA ALA A 243 20.75 -3.63 7.34
C ALA A 243 20.14 -4.14 6.03
N THR A 244 20.62 -3.61 4.90
CA THR A 244 20.31 -4.15 3.58
C THR A 244 21.19 -5.37 3.34
N ILE A 245 20.59 -6.49 3.00
CA ILE A 245 21.26 -7.71 2.56
C ILE A 245 21.16 -7.77 1.04
N THR A 246 22.30 -7.80 0.35
CA THR A 246 22.34 -8.04 -1.10
C THR A 246 23.11 -9.33 -1.35
N ALA A 247 22.47 -10.29 -2.02
CA ALA A 247 23.10 -11.51 -2.50
C ALA A 247 23.26 -11.46 -4.02
N THR A 248 24.42 -11.88 -4.51
CA THR A 248 24.75 -11.95 -5.93
C THR A 248 25.26 -13.36 -6.24
N ALA A 249 24.54 -14.08 -7.10
CA ALA A 249 25.04 -15.28 -7.76
C ALA A 249 26.11 -14.89 -8.77
N ASP A 250 27.08 -15.79 -8.99
CA ASP A 250 28.28 -15.52 -9.79
C ASP A 250 28.90 -14.13 -9.64
N ALA A 251 29.12 -13.71 -8.39
CA ALA A 251 29.71 -12.42 -8.05
C ALA A 251 31.17 -12.23 -8.53
N THR A 252 31.74 -13.24 -9.17
CA THR A 252 33.05 -13.24 -9.83
C THR A 252 32.96 -13.26 -11.36
N ASN A 253 31.77 -13.33 -11.94
CA ASN A 253 31.50 -13.32 -13.37
C ASN A 253 32.32 -14.39 -14.13
N THR A 254 32.28 -15.62 -13.62
CA THR A 254 33.04 -16.79 -14.09
C THR A 254 32.21 -17.78 -14.89
N VAL A 255 30.89 -17.74 -14.75
CA VAL A 255 29.93 -18.48 -15.57
C VAL A 255 29.48 -17.53 -16.65
N THR A 256 29.57 -17.92 -17.92
CA THR A 256 28.96 -17.14 -19.01
C THR A 256 27.48 -17.46 -19.05
N GLU A 257 26.64 -16.51 -18.65
CA GLU A 257 25.21 -16.72 -18.52
C GLU A 257 24.43 -16.14 -19.68
N THR A 258 23.21 -16.66 -19.91
CA THR A 258 22.31 -16.10 -20.94
C THR A 258 21.68 -14.78 -20.51
N ASN A 259 21.65 -14.50 -19.22
CA ASN A 259 21.20 -13.24 -18.65
C ASN A 259 22.05 -12.92 -17.40
N GLU A 260 22.78 -11.81 -17.43
CA GLU A 260 23.58 -11.36 -16.27
C GLU A 260 22.78 -10.40 -15.35
N GLY A 261 21.60 -9.95 -15.80
CA GLY A 261 20.80 -8.92 -15.13
C GLY A 261 19.95 -9.42 -13.97
N ASN A 262 19.82 -10.74 -13.77
CA ASN A 262 18.99 -11.40 -12.74
C ASN A 262 19.82 -12.08 -11.64
N ASN A 263 21.13 -11.86 -11.62
CA ASN A 263 22.04 -12.48 -10.67
C ASN A 263 21.97 -11.92 -9.24
N THR A 264 21.25 -10.82 -9.00
CA THR A 264 21.22 -10.13 -7.70
C THR A 264 19.83 -10.10 -7.07
N PHE A 265 19.77 -10.35 -5.76
CA PHE A 265 18.58 -10.22 -4.93
C PHE A 265 18.89 -9.41 -3.66
N THR A 266 18.02 -8.46 -3.31
CA THR A 266 18.20 -7.60 -2.13
C THR A 266 16.99 -7.70 -1.20
N ARG A 267 17.23 -7.75 0.12
CA ARG A 267 16.20 -7.62 1.15
C ARG A 267 16.75 -6.98 2.42
N SER A 268 15.91 -6.34 3.22
CA SER A 268 16.32 -5.81 4.53
C SER A 268 16.29 -6.88 5.63
N ILE A 269 17.14 -6.72 6.65
CA ILE A 269 17.06 -7.41 7.94
C ILE A 269 17.02 -6.38 9.05
N VAL A 270 16.15 -6.59 10.04
CA VAL A 270 16.04 -5.72 11.21
C VAL A 270 16.51 -6.51 12.42
N VAL A 271 17.35 -5.86 13.22
CA VAL A 271 17.96 -6.42 14.43
C VAL A 271 17.32 -5.78 15.64
N GLY A 272 16.74 -6.60 16.51
CA GLY A 272 15.94 -6.14 17.65
C GLY A 272 14.45 -5.96 17.33
N ARG A 273 13.77 -5.13 18.12
CA ARG A 273 12.36 -4.77 17.96
C ARG A 273 12.22 -3.40 17.29
N GLY A 274 11.07 -3.14 16.71
CA GLY A 274 10.72 -1.89 16.05
C GLY A 274 11.23 -1.79 14.63
N ALA A 275 10.87 -0.70 13.97
CA ALA A 275 11.36 -0.34 12.66
C ALA A 275 12.80 0.20 12.74
N ALA A 276 13.60 -0.22 11.78
CA ALA A 276 14.88 0.36 11.47
C ALA A 276 14.70 1.68 10.72
N VAL A 277 14.62 2.76 11.49
CA VAL A 277 14.44 4.10 10.96
C VAL A 277 15.80 4.80 10.77
N PRO A 278 15.97 5.67 9.74
CA PRO A 278 17.22 6.37 9.47
C PRO A 278 17.46 7.62 10.34
N TRP A 279 16.58 7.89 11.30
CA TRP A 279 16.67 9.04 12.21
C TRP A 279 16.94 8.62 13.65
N VAL A 280 17.36 9.59 14.46
CA VAL A 280 17.35 9.51 15.92
C VAL A 280 16.35 10.54 16.44
N SER A 281 15.46 10.11 17.33
CA SER A 281 14.51 10.98 18.04
C SER A 281 15.13 11.53 19.32
N TYR A 282 14.92 12.81 19.61
CA TYR A 282 15.40 13.50 20.80
C TYR A 282 14.23 14.18 21.50
N GLU A 283 13.85 13.67 22.67
CA GLU A 283 12.75 14.20 23.49
C GLU A 283 13.13 15.59 24.04
N ALA A 284 12.16 16.52 24.08
CA ALA A 284 12.41 17.91 24.49
C ALA A 284 12.69 18.03 25.99
N GLU A 285 12.04 17.21 26.80
CA GLU A 285 12.20 17.10 28.25
C GLU A 285 13.59 16.61 28.68
N ASP A 286 14.26 15.84 27.81
CA ASP A 286 15.62 15.34 28.02
C ASP A 286 16.70 16.35 27.54
N ALA A 287 16.29 17.38 26.82
CA ALA A 287 17.18 18.39 26.23
C ALA A 287 17.53 19.52 27.21
N ASN A 288 18.43 20.41 26.82
CA ASN A 288 18.64 21.66 27.55
C ASN A 288 17.54 22.65 27.17
N TYR A 289 16.66 23.02 28.09
CA TYR A 289 15.55 23.92 27.78
C TYR A 289 15.39 25.07 28.77
N GLN A 290 14.83 26.17 28.27
CA GLN A 290 14.27 27.25 29.07
C GLN A 290 12.81 27.42 28.66
N GLY A 291 11.91 26.79 29.41
CA GLY A 291 10.49 26.71 29.12
C GLY A 291 9.73 26.17 30.34
N VAL A 292 8.50 25.69 30.12
CA VAL A 292 7.70 25.01 31.15
C VAL A 292 7.60 23.54 30.76
N LEU A 293 8.06 22.64 31.62
CA LEU A 293 7.83 21.20 31.47
C LEU A 293 6.34 20.91 31.65
N LEU A 294 5.77 20.18 30.69
CA LEU A 294 4.45 19.58 30.76
C LEU A 294 4.65 18.09 31.02
N GLN A 295 3.91 17.53 31.98
CA GLN A 295 4.02 16.12 32.35
C GLN A 295 2.63 15.58 32.69
N ALA A 296 2.29 14.41 32.15
CA ALA A 296 1.01 13.76 32.46
C ALA A 296 1.07 13.11 33.84
N ASP A 297 -0.08 13.06 34.51
CA ASP A 297 -0.23 12.20 35.68
C ASP A 297 -0.29 10.71 35.27
N PRO A 298 -0.13 9.76 36.22
CA PRO A 298 -0.20 8.33 35.93
C PRO A 298 -1.55 7.83 35.42
N LEU A 299 -2.67 8.53 35.69
CA LEU A 299 -4.01 8.15 35.23
C LEU A 299 -4.16 8.40 33.73
N ARG A 300 -3.47 9.43 33.21
CA ARG A 300 -3.46 9.80 31.79
C ARG A 300 -4.87 10.01 31.26
N THR A 301 -5.68 10.76 32.01
CA THR A 301 -7.09 11.04 31.73
C THR A 301 -7.29 11.45 30.27
N PHE A 302 -8.26 10.79 29.62
CA PHE A 302 -8.62 10.99 28.23
C PHE A 302 -9.78 11.99 28.10
N GLY A 303 -10.11 12.40 26.87
CA GLY A 303 -11.31 13.21 26.62
C GLY A 303 -11.22 14.67 27.05
N HIS A 304 -10.05 15.13 27.50
CA HIS A 304 -9.79 16.51 27.90
C HIS A 304 -8.54 17.07 27.23
N THR A 305 -8.47 18.38 27.07
CA THR A 305 -7.29 19.04 26.51
C THR A 305 -6.11 18.95 27.46
N ASN A 306 -5.24 17.97 27.20
CA ASN A 306 -4.00 17.78 27.92
C ASN A 306 -2.88 17.45 26.91
N PHE A 307 -1.93 18.37 26.79
CA PHE A 307 -0.81 18.21 25.88
C PHE A 307 0.16 17.12 26.32
N ALA A 308 0.37 16.97 27.63
CA ALA A 308 1.33 16.00 28.13
C ALA A 308 0.85 14.56 27.91
N THR A 309 -0.46 14.31 27.96
CA THR A 309 -0.99 12.97 27.64
C THR A 309 -0.81 12.61 26.16
N GLU A 310 -0.82 13.58 25.25
CA GLU A 310 -0.58 13.33 23.80
C GLU A 310 0.89 13.44 23.38
N SER A 311 1.78 13.68 24.33
CA SER A 311 3.23 13.80 24.12
C SER A 311 3.94 12.43 24.13
N SER A 312 5.03 12.31 23.35
CA SER A 312 5.97 11.21 23.50
C SER A 312 6.51 11.19 24.92
N GLY A 313 6.69 10.00 25.51
CA GLY A 313 7.15 9.92 26.91
C GLY A 313 6.12 10.42 27.95
N ARG A 314 5.00 10.99 27.49
CA ARG A 314 4.00 11.75 28.25
C ARG A 314 4.52 13.08 28.81
N GLU A 315 5.54 13.66 28.16
CA GLU A 315 6.21 14.88 28.58
C GLU A 315 6.55 15.78 27.37
N SER A 316 6.57 17.10 27.57
CA SER A 316 7.01 18.05 26.53
C SER A 316 7.38 19.39 27.13
N VAL A 317 7.95 20.29 26.32
CA VAL A 317 8.35 21.63 26.77
C VAL A 317 7.53 22.72 26.09
N ARG A 318 6.88 23.56 26.90
CA ARG A 318 6.11 24.73 26.46
C ARG A 318 6.90 26.03 26.53
N LEU A 319 6.89 26.78 25.43
CA LEU A 319 7.52 28.10 25.26
C LEU A 319 6.45 29.20 25.17
N ASN A 320 6.29 29.97 26.24
CA ASN A 320 5.32 31.05 26.41
C ASN A 320 5.91 32.47 26.21
N SER A 321 7.23 32.63 26.11
CA SER A 321 7.86 33.96 26.05
C SER A 321 9.04 34.01 25.11
N THR A 322 9.29 35.18 24.54
CA THR A 322 10.47 35.42 23.70
C THR A 322 11.75 35.09 24.47
N GLY A 323 12.68 34.39 23.82
CA GLY A 323 13.93 33.90 24.39
C GLY A 323 13.86 32.50 24.99
N GLN A 324 12.67 31.93 25.19
CA GLN A 324 12.52 30.54 25.63
C GLN A 324 12.87 29.56 24.50
N PHE A 325 13.46 28.41 24.86
CA PHE A 325 14.01 27.47 23.88
C PHE A 325 14.04 26.02 24.37
N VAL A 326 14.27 25.11 23.41
CA VAL A 326 14.75 23.73 23.62
C VAL A 326 15.98 23.50 22.75
N GLU A 327 17.09 23.02 23.32
CA GLU A 327 18.37 22.80 22.65
C GLU A 327 18.82 21.34 22.76
N PHE A 328 18.78 20.66 21.62
CA PHE A 328 19.14 19.25 21.45
C PHE A 328 20.61 19.14 21.03
N THR A 329 21.32 18.12 21.53
CA THR A 329 22.68 17.77 21.07
C THR A 329 22.63 16.47 20.28
N SER A 330 22.95 16.51 18.99
CA SER A 330 22.88 15.33 18.15
C SER A 330 23.94 14.29 18.50
N THR A 331 23.59 13.02 18.43
CA THR A 331 24.49 11.85 18.51
C THR A 331 24.78 11.27 17.13
N ASN A 332 23.96 11.59 16.13
CA ASN A 332 24.13 11.21 14.73
C ASN A 332 24.47 12.41 13.84
N GLN A 333 24.98 12.11 12.65
CA GLN A 333 25.04 13.07 11.56
C GLN A 333 23.62 13.36 11.06
N ALA A 334 23.32 14.60 10.71
CA ALA A 334 22.00 14.96 10.19
C ALA A 334 22.05 16.16 9.23
N ASN A 335 21.17 16.15 8.23
CA ASN A 335 20.92 17.26 7.31
C ASN A 335 19.42 17.56 7.16
N SER A 336 18.61 17.06 8.08
CA SER A 336 17.17 17.27 8.13
C SER A 336 16.72 17.35 9.59
N ILE A 337 15.53 17.92 9.77
CA ILE A 337 14.85 17.99 11.06
C ILE A 337 13.36 17.77 10.84
N VAL A 338 12.75 16.93 11.67
CA VAL A 338 11.30 16.90 11.90
C VAL A 338 11.07 17.38 13.33
N VAL A 339 10.10 18.27 13.53
CA VAL A 339 9.71 18.78 14.84
C VAL A 339 8.27 18.37 15.09
N ARG A 340 8.03 17.51 16.08
CA ARG A 340 6.67 17.28 16.58
C ARG A 340 6.30 18.41 17.53
N ASN A 341 5.25 19.14 17.20
CA ASN A 341 4.95 20.41 17.85
C ASN A 341 3.45 20.67 17.95
N SER A 342 3.10 21.62 18.82
CA SER A 342 1.77 22.20 18.89
C SER A 342 1.85 23.72 19.00
N ILE A 343 1.10 24.40 18.14
CA ILE A 343 0.81 25.83 18.21
C ILE A 343 -0.71 26.02 18.35
N PRO A 344 -1.21 27.18 18.81
CA PRO A 344 -2.63 27.43 18.95
C PRO A 344 -3.37 27.22 17.63
N ASP A 345 -4.63 26.84 17.70
CA ASP A 345 -5.56 26.96 16.58
C ASP A 345 -5.95 28.44 16.35
N ALA A 346 -6.56 28.74 15.20
CA ALA A 346 -7.23 30.00 14.95
C ALA A 346 -8.50 30.11 15.79
N ALA A 347 -8.92 31.34 16.10
CA ALA A 347 -10.07 31.60 16.97
C ALA A 347 -11.39 30.97 16.49
N ASN A 348 -11.55 30.77 15.18
CA ASN A 348 -12.73 30.16 14.57
C ASN A 348 -12.44 28.76 13.99
N GLY A 349 -11.32 28.15 14.39
CA GLY A 349 -10.81 26.95 13.76
C GLY A 349 -10.14 27.25 12.44
N GLY A 350 -9.68 26.20 11.76
CA GLY A 350 -9.01 26.35 10.47
C GLY A 350 -7.47 26.30 10.55
N GLY A 351 -6.89 26.40 11.75
CA GLY A 351 -5.46 26.46 11.99
C GLY A 351 -4.84 27.83 11.69
N ILE A 352 -3.60 28.00 12.17
CA ILE A 352 -2.71 29.11 11.80
C ILE A 352 -1.37 28.55 11.34
N GLU A 353 -0.60 29.39 10.65
CA GLU A 353 0.83 29.18 10.46
C GLU A 353 1.62 30.15 11.34
N ALA A 354 2.69 29.66 11.95
CA ALA A 354 3.63 30.45 12.72
C ALA A 354 5.06 29.99 12.41
N THR A 355 6.05 30.70 12.96
CA THR A 355 7.45 30.28 12.85
C THR A 355 8.07 30.02 14.21
N ILE A 356 9.09 29.17 14.23
CA ILE A 356 10.04 29.01 15.34
C ILE A 356 11.46 29.16 14.80
N SER A 357 12.31 29.94 15.46
CA SER A 357 13.71 30.10 15.05
C SER A 357 14.54 28.85 15.36
N LEU A 358 15.24 28.34 14.35
CA LEU A 358 16.26 27.30 14.47
C LEU A 358 17.66 27.92 14.50
N TYR A 359 18.41 27.59 15.55
CA TYR A 359 19.83 27.88 15.68
C TYR A 359 20.64 26.59 15.61
N VAL A 360 21.81 26.65 14.98
CA VAL A 360 22.78 25.56 14.95
C VAL A 360 24.10 26.03 15.54
N ASN A 361 24.55 25.35 16.60
CA ASN A 361 25.72 25.74 17.40
C ASN A 361 25.67 27.22 17.86
N GLY A 362 24.48 27.71 18.21
CA GLY A 362 24.25 29.09 18.66
C GLY A 362 24.14 30.13 17.53
N THR A 363 24.36 29.76 16.27
CA THR A 363 24.19 30.65 15.11
C THR A 363 22.79 30.48 14.53
N PHE A 364 22.08 31.59 14.27
CA PHE A 364 20.79 31.53 13.59
C PHE A 364 20.93 30.83 12.23
N ASN A 365 20.14 29.80 12.00
CA ASN A 365 20.13 29.07 10.74
C ASN A 365 18.96 29.53 9.86
N ARG A 366 17.73 29.37 10.35
CA ARG A 366 16.50 29.74 9.65
C ARG A 366 15.32 29.76 10.62
N LYS A 367 14.18 30.27 10.15
CA LYS A 367 12.86 30.01 10.74
C LYS A 367 12.28 28.72 10.15
N LEU A 368 11.72 27.86 11.00
CA LEU A 368 10.90 26.72 10.57
C LEU A 368 9.42 27.14 10.64
N THR A 369 8.66 26.81 9.60
CA THR A 369 7.20 27.00 9.60
C THR A 369 6.54 25.88 10.39
N LEU A 370 5.68 26.25 11.32
CA LEU A 370 4.81 25.36 12.09
C LEU A 370 3.36 25.65 11.72
N SER A 371 2.51 24.63 11.78
CA SER A 371 1.10 24.74 11.41
C SER A 371 0.20 24.02 12.41
N SER A 372 -0.97 24.61 12.69
CA SER A 372 -2.07 23.93 13.38
C SER A 372 -3.21 23.53 12.43
N ARG A 373 -2.99 23.61 11.10
CA ARG A 373 -4.03 23.34 10.10
C ARG A 373 -4.65 21.95 10.21
N HIS A 374 -3.83 20.94 10.50
CA HIS A 374 -4.25 19.55 10.58
C HIS A 374 -4.38 19.03 12.01
N SER A 375 -4.01 19.82 13.04
CA SER A 375 -4.26 19.49 14.44
C SER A 375 -5.57 20.09 14.93
N TRP A 376 -5.90 19.83 16.21
CA TRP A 376 -7.08 20.33 16.91
C TRP A 376 -8.41 19.75 16.40
N LEU A 377 -8.87 18.72 17.10
CA LEU A 377 -10.23 18.22 17.01
C LEU A 377 -10.95 18.44 18.33
N TYR A 378 -12.13 19.06 18.28
CA TYR A 378 -12.88 19.50 19.45
C TYR A 378 -14.20 18.76 19.61
N GLY A 379 -14.49 18.37 20.84
CA GLY A 379 -15.78 17.82 21.23
C GLY A 379 -15.66 16.83 22.38
N ASN A 380 -16.75 16.68 23.13
CA ASN A 380 -16.89 15.84 24.31
C ASN A 380 -17.61 14.50 24.03
N THR A 381 -17.44 13.96 22.82
CA THR A 381 -18.10 12.72 22.37
C THR A 381 -17.08 11.65 22.04
N ASP A 382 -17.37 10.38 22.28
CA ASP A 382 -16.50 9.28 21.81
C ASP A 382 -16.84 8.77 20.41
N ASP A 383 -17.89 9.34 19.81
CA ASP A 383 -18.24 9.07 18.43
C ASP A 383 -17.04 9.34 17.50
N PRO A 384 -16.67 8.41 16.61
CA PRO A 384 -15.54 8.56 15.69
C PRO A 384 -15.64 9.81 14.82
N GLU A 385 -16.83 10.23 14.45
CA GLU A 385 -17.08 11.29 13.48
C GLU A 385 -17.68 12.55 14.14
N GLY A 386 -18.02 12.46 15.43
CA GLY A 386 -18.62 13.56 16.19
C GLY A 386 -17.63 14.67 16.60
N LEU A 387 -16.32 14.48 16.34
CA LEU A 387 -15.32 15.51 16.52
C LEU A 387 -15.35 16.55 15.42
N THR A 388 -15.19 17.82 15.80
CA THR A 388 -15.23 18.93 14.86
C THR A 388 -13.90 19.69 14.84
N ASN A 389 -13.67 20.44 13.78
CA ASN A 389 -12.57 21.41 13.66
C ASN A 389 -13.02 22.83 14.05
N THR A 390 -14.12 22.95 14.80
CA THR A 390 -14.65 24.21 15.33
C THR A 390 -14.28 24.33 16.81
N PRO A 391 -13.56 25.39 17.24
CA PRO A 391 -13.12 25.53 18.61
C PRO A 391 -14.25 25.50 19.63
N GLN A 392 -14.12 24.59 20.59
CA GLN A 392 -14.96 24.45 21.78
C GLN A 392 -14.13 23.83 22.93
N ALA A 393 -14.76 23.51 24.05
CA ALA A 393 -14.07 22.76 25.12
C ALA A 393 -13.64 21.37 24.61
N ASP A 394 -12.67 20.77 25.30
CA ASP A 394 -12.22 19.40 25.07
C ASP A 394 -11.69 19.18 23.64
N ALA A 395 -10.54 19.77 23.37
CA ALA A 395 -9.70 19.49 22.21
C ALA A 395 -8.77 18.28 22.43
N ARG A 396 -8.54 17.52 21.37
CA ARG A 396 -7.58 16.43 21.22
C ARG A 396 -6.92 16.46 19.85
N ARG A 397 -6.00 15.53 19.58
CA ARG A 397 -5.15 15.52 18.37
C ARG A 397 -4.40 16.86 18.25
N LEU A 398 -3.74 17.23 19.34
CA LEU A 398 -3.20 18.56 19.64
C LEU A 398 -1.88 18.85 18.91
N PHE A 399 -1.18 17.80 18.48
CA PHE A 399 0.13 17.90 17.84
C PHE A 399 0.05 17.66 16.33
N ASP A 400 1.03 18.23 15.64
CA ASP A 400 1.35 17.95 14.23
C ASP A 400 2.87 17.87 14.07
N GLU A 401 3.33 17.52 12.87
CA GLU A 401 4.75 17.51 12.54
C GLU A 401 5.11 18.57 11.50
N SER A 402 6.29 19.16 11.65
CA SER A 402 6.86 20.09 10.68
C SER A 402 8.26 19.66 10.32
N ASN A 403 8.58 19.62 9.03
CA ASN A 403 9.84 19.04 8.54
C ASN A 403 10.61 20.01 7.65
N ALA A 404 11.94 19.88 7.63
CA ALA A 404 12.81 20.66 6.74
C ALA A 404 14.11 19.93 6.42
N LEU A 405 14.53 20.02 5.15
CA LEU A 405 15.93 19.79 4.76
C LEU A 405 16.78 21.01 5.12
N LEU A 406 17.97 20.74 5.65
CA LEU A 406 18.98 21.75 6.01
C LEU A 406 19.99 21.90 4.85
N GLY A 407 20.57 23.10 4.72
CA GLY A 407 21.47 23.42 3.60
C GLY A 407 22.81 22.66 3.60
N GLN A 408 23.12 21.89 4.64
CA GLN A 408 24.33 21.09 4.76
C GLN A 408 24.14 19.96 5.78
N SER A 409 25.07 19.00 5.79
CA SER A 409 25.14 17.95 6.80
C SER A 409 25.94 18.40 8.02
N TYR A 410 25.39 18.18 9.21
CA TYR A 410 26.00 18.50 10.48
C TYR A 410 26.51 17.24 11.18
N PRO A 411 27.73 17.25 11.74
CA PRO A 411 28.30 16.08 12.42
C PRO A 411 27.61 15.80 13.77
N PRO A 412 27.79 14.59 14.34
CA PRO A 412 27.48 14.32 15.75
C PRO A 412 28.09 15.39 16.69
N GLY A 413 27.40 15.68 17.78
CA GLY A 413 27.73 16.72 18.76
C GLY A 413 27.23 18.12 18.38
N THR A 414 26.52 18.27 17.26
CA THR A 414 25.93 19.55 16.85
C THR A 414 24.75 19.89 17.74
N ARG A 415 24.68 21.16 18.19
CA ARG A 415 23.54 21.67 18.97
C ARG A 415 22.50 22.29 18.05
N PHE A 416 21.28 21.77 18.09
CA PHE A 416 20.11 22.28 17.40
C PHE A 416 19.17 22.90 18.42
N LYS A 417 18.96 24.22 18.35
CA LYS A 417 18.11 24.95 19.28
C LYS A 417 16.90 25.53 18.58
N LEU A 418 15.72 25.13 19.03
CA LEU A 418 14.43 25.74 18.67
C LEU A 418 14.11 26.81 19.71
N GLN A 419 14.03 28.07 19.30
CA GLN A 419 13.84 29.22 20.18
C GLN A 419 12.70 30.10 19.68
N ARG A 420 11.87 30.57 20.61
CA ARG A 420 10.85 31.57 20.30
C ARG A 420 11.47 32.96 20.32
N ASP A 421 11.70 33.54 19.15
CA ASP A 421 12.18 34.91 18.98
C ASP A 421 11.06 35.94 18.89
N ALA A 422 11.40 37.22 18.78
CA ALA A 422 10.43 38.32 18.68
C ALA A 422 9.52 38.21 17.45
N GLY A 423 9.96 37.55 16.37
CA GLY A 423 9.17 37.30 15.18
C GLY A 423 8.43 35.96 15.17
N ASP A 424 8.50 35.19 16.26
CA ASP A 424 7.79 33.92 16.43
C ASP A 424 6.50 34.21 17.21
N THR A 425 5.42 34.42 16.45
CA THR A 425 4.23 35.15 16.89
C THR A 425 3.12 34.29 17.50
N ALA A 426 3.21 32.96 17.51
CA ALA A 426 2.20 32.14 18.16
C ALA A 426 2.17 32.42 19.68
N SER A 427 0.99 32.36 20.29
CA SER A 427 0.84 32.69 21.72
C SER A 427 1.59 31.70 22.62
N PHE A 428 1.73 30.45 22.18
CA PHE A 428 2.62 29.44 22.75
C PHE A 428 3.18 28.52 21.67
N TYR A 429 4.22 27.79 22.04
CA TYR A 429 4.79 26.69 21.28
C TYR A 429 4.98 25.53 22.25
N ILE A 430 4.56 24.33 21.88
CA ILE A 430 4.90 23.12 22.63
C ILE A 430 5.77 22.28 21.71
N ILE A 431 6.96 21.95 22.20
CA ILE A 431 7.93 21.10 21.51
C ILE A 431 7.91 19.76 22.23
N ASP A 432 7.57 18.71 21.49
CA ASP A 432 7.56 17.34 21.98
C ASP A 432 8.95 16.72 21.78
N PHE A 433 9.37 16.57 20.53
CA PHE A 433 10.70 16.08 20.19
C PHE A 433 11.14 16.56 18.81
N VAL A 434 12.40 16.25 18.48
CA VAL A 434 12.91 16.34 17.10
C VAL A 434 13.43 15.01 16.60
N ASP A 435 13.15 14.67 15.33
CA ASP A 435 13.85 13.61 14.61
C ASP A 435 14.95 14.25 13.76
N LEU A 436 16.19 13.76 13.91
CA LEU A 436 17.33 14.18 13.09
C LEU A 436 17.81 13.02 12.22
N GLU A 437 17.76 13.22 10.89
CA GLU A 437 18.11 12.22 9.87
C GLU A 437 19.22 12.74 8.95
N GLN A 438 20.14 11.85 8.56
CA GLN A 438 21.03 12.08 7.42
C GLN A 438 20.35 11.58 6.14
N VAL A 439 19.63 12.47 5.49
CA VAL A 439 18.93 12.21 4.23
C VAL A 439 19.94 12.09 3.10
N ALA A 440 19.84 11.02 2.32
CA ALA A 440 20.65 10.83 1.13
C ALA A 440 20.30 11.87 0.05
N PRO A 441 21.24 12.23 -0.85
CA PRO A 441 20.90 12.96 -2.07
C PRO A 441 19.77 12.28 -2.86
N PRO A 442 18.98 13.02 -3.66
CA PRO A 442 17.93 12.42 -4.47
C PRO A 442 18.47 11.36 -5.41
N SER A 443 17.77 10.23 -5.53
CA SER A 443 18.10 9.18 -6.49
C SER A 443 18.00 9.69 -7.93
N SER A 444 18.86 9.20 -8.81
CA SER A 444 18.79 9.47 -10.24
C SER A 444 17.66 8.68 -10.91
N LYS A 445 17.03 9.28 -11.93
CA LYS A 445 16.04 8.58 -12.77
C LYS A 445 16.62 7.28 -13.34
N PRO A 446 16.00 6.11 -13.10
CA PRO A 446 16.37 4.87 -13.77
C PRO A 446 16.26 5.00 -15.29
N ALA A 447 17.12 4.32 -16.03
CA ALA A 447 17.19 4.46 -17.49
C ALA A 447 15.88 4.02 -18.17
N GLU A 448 15.22 3.02 -17.60
CA GLU A 448 13.99 2.43 -18.07
C GLU A 448 12.72 3.24 -17.76
N CYS A 449 12.77 4.19 -16.83
CA CYS A 449 11.58 4.98 -16.44
C CYS A 449 11.42 6.27 -17.26
N THR A 450 10.17 6.67 -17.46
CA THR A 450 9.80 7.95 -18.11
C THR A 450 9.35 8.96 -17.06
N SER A 451 9.82 10.19 -17.17
CA SER A 451 9.53 11.24 -16.17
C SER A 451 8.15 11.85 -16.38
N ILE A 452 7.41 12.15 -15.31
CA ILE A 452 6.15 12.91 -15.38
C ILE A 452 6.32 14.31 -16.01
N THR A 453 7.53 14.87 -16.00
CA THR A 453 7.85 16.14 -16.68
C THR A 453 7.75 16.03 -18.21
N GLU A 454 7.95 14.83 -18.76
CA GLU A 454 7.76 14.57 -20.19
C GLU A 454 6.27 14.59 -20.57
N TYR A 455 5.40 14.41 -19.59
CA TYR A 455 3.95 14.56 -19.69
C TYR A 455 3.48 15.98 -19.35
N GLY A 456 4.39 16.93 -19.08
CA GLY A 456 4.07 18.34 -18.84
C GLY A 456 3.89 18.73 -17.38
N ALA A 457 4.16 17.85 -16.42
CA ALA A 457 4.23 18.23 -15.00
C ALA A 457 5.40 19.20 -14.75
N VAL A 458 5.22 20.16 -13.85
CA VAL A 458 6.26 21.15 -13.50
C VAL A 458 6.41 21.23 -11.98
N PRO A 459 7.58 20.90 -11.41
CA PRO A 459 7.72 20.85 -9.96
C PRO A 459 7.70 22.25 -9.35
N ASN A 460 7.07 22.37 -8.17
CA ASN A 460 7.06 23.56 -7.32
C ASN A 460 6.42 24.82 -7.94
N ASP A 461 5.58 24.71 -8.97
CA ASP A 461 4.92 25.86 -9.58
C ASP A 461 3.53 26.17 -8.97
N GLY A 462 3.02 25.27 -8.11
CA GLY A 462 1.73 25.40 -7.44
C GLY A 462 0.52 25.02 -8.31
N LEU A 463 0.74 24.62 -9.56
CA LEU A 463 -0.28 24.18 -10.51
C LEU A 463 -0.54 22.69 -10.37
N ASP A 464 -1.73 22.24 -10.79
CA ASP A 464 -2.16 20.84 -10.70
C ASP A 464 -1.46 19.96 -11.75
N ASP A 465 -0.71 18.97 -11.28
CA ASP A 465 0.04 17.99 -12.09
C ASP A 465 -0.73 16.68 -12.30
N THR A 466 -1.94 16.54 -11.73
CA THR A 466 -2.75 15.31 -11.77
C THR A 466 -2.86 14.71 -13.17
N ALA A 467 -3.16 15.54 -14.17
CA ALA A 467 -3.35 15.06 -15.53
C ALA A 467 -2.06 14.49 -16.15
N ALA A 468 -0.90 15.05 -15.82
CA ALA A 468 0.39 14.55 -16.28
C ALA A 468 0.76 13.23 -15.59
N LEU A 469 0.56 13.16 -14.27
CA LEU A 469 0.77 11.95 -13.48
C LEU A 469 -0.14 10.80 -13.95
N GLN A 470 -1.44 11.07 -14.11
CA GLN A 470 -2.42 10.10 -14.58
C GLN A 470 -2.06 9.55 -15.97
N ARG A 471 -1.64 10.41 -16.91
CA ARG A 471 -1.22 9.95 -18.25
C ARG A 471 0.00 9.05 -18.19
N ALA A 472 1.02 9.40 -17.40
CA ALA A 472 2.21 8.57 -17.25
C ALA A 472 1.86 7.19 -16.66
N VAL A 473 1.01 7.16 -15.63
CA VAL A 473 0.55 5.92 -15.00
C VAL A 473 -0.29 5.07 -15.97
N THR A 474 -1.18 5.69 -16.74
CA THR A 474 -1.95 5.00 -17.79
C THR A 474 -1.04 4.43 -18.89
N ASP A 475 0.00 5.16 -19.31
CA ASP A 475 0.96 4.67 -20.31
C ASP A 475 1.77 3.48 -19.80
N ASP A 476 2.17 3.49 -18.53
CA ASP A 476 2.85 2.36 -17.89
C ASP A 476 1.93 1.13 -17.80
N GLN A 477 0.71 1.33 -17.32
CA GLN A 477 -0.32 0.29 -17.26
C GLN A 477 -0.63 -0.34 -18.63
N ASN A 478 -0.52 0.44 -19.71
CA ASN A 478 -0.72 -0.01 -21.08
C ASN A 478 0.55 -0.55 -21.76
N GLY A 479 1.70 -0.55 -21.07
CA GLY A 479 2.99 -1.03 -21.58
C GLY A 479 3.64 -0.11 -22.62
N VAL A 480 3.26 1.17 -22.66
CA VAL A 480 3.87 2.21 -23.50
C VAL A 480 5.23 2.63 -22.92
N ILE A 481 5.30 2.73 -21.59
CA ILE A 481 6.54 2.94 -20.83
C ILE A 481 6.72 1.76 -19.86
N SER A 482 7.92 1.62 -19.28
CA SER A 482 8.24 0.50 -18.37
C SER A 482 8.18 0.86 -16.88
N CYS A 483 8.21 2.16 -16.56
CA CYS A 483 7.90 2.70 -15.24
C CYS A 483 7.71 4.21 -15.29
N VAL A 484 6.95 4.73 -14.33
CA VAL A 484 6.77 6.15 -14.05
C VAL A 484 7.87 6.63 -13.10
N TRP A 485 8.54 7.72 -13.48
CA TRP A 485 9.49 8.43 -12.61
C TRP A 485 8.92 9.77 -12.14
N ILE A 486 8.93 10.00 -10.83
CA ILE A 486 8.58 11.26 -10.18
C ILE A 486 9.88 11.94 -9.71
N PRO A 487 10.40 12.97 -10.41
CA PRO A 487 11.65 13.61 -10.03
C PRO A 487 11.54 14.41 -8.72
N PRO A 488 12.69 14.88 -8.18
CA PRO A 488 12.69 15.78 -7.04
C PRO A 488 11.83 17.03 -7.29
N GLY A 489 10.95 17.34 -6.35
CA GLY A 489 10.02 18.45 -6.40
C GLY A 489 8.75 18.18 -5.60
N GLN A 490 8.00 19.25 -5.38
CA GLN A 490 6.62 19.19 -4.92
C GLN A 490 5.68 19.23 -6.13
N TRP A 491 4.76 18.28 -6.19
CA TRP A 491 3.84 18.06 -7.30
C TRP A 491 2.41 18.09 -6.78
N ARG A 492 1.57 18.94 -7.33
CA ARG A 492 0.21 19.08 -6.83
C ARG A 492 -0.68 18.02 -7.47
N GLN A 493 -1.36 17.23 -6.66
CA GLN A 493 -2.28 16.19 -7.10
C GLN A 493 -3.67 16.45 -6.50
N GLU A 494 -4.63 16.86 -7.32
CA GLU A 494 -5.99 17.20 -6.91
C GLU A 494 -7.04 16.16 -7.30
N GLN A 495 -6.66 15.05 -7.96
CA GLN A 495 -7.50 13.85 -8.09
C GLN A 495 -6.72 12.56 -7.82
N LYS A 496 -7.40 11.55 -7.26
CA LYS A 496 -6.88 10.18 -7.10
C LYS A 496 -6.40 9.65 -8.45
N ILE A 497 -5.23 9.02 -8.46
CA ILE A 497 -4.76 8.30 -9.64
C ILE A 497 -5.36 6.90 -9.65
N LEU A 498 -6.11 6.59 -10.70
CA LEU A 498 -6.88 5.35 -10.85
C LEU A 498 -7.03 4.95 -12.33
N THR A 499 -7.56 3.77 -12.62
CA THR A 499 -7.88 3.36 -14.01
C THR A 499 -9.23 3.94 -14.41
N ASP A 500 -9.32 4.59 -15.57
CA ASP A 500 -10.62 5.01 -16.10
C ASP A 500 -11.56 3.81 -16.27
N ASP A 501 -12.78 3.85 -15.71
CA ASP A 501 -13.71 2.71 -15.80
C ASP A 501 -14.26 2.62 -17.23
N PRO A 502 -13.85 1.61 -18.02
CA PRO A 502 -14.24 1.53 -19.42
C PRO A 502 -15.75 1.33 -19.61
N LEU A 503 -16.46 0.87 -18.58
CA LEU A 503 -17.90 0.62 -18.64
C LEU A 503 -18.74 1.70 -17.95
N ASN A 504 -18.12 2.72 -17.33
CA ASN A 504 -18.82 3.79 -16.62
C ASN A 504 -19.94 3.25 -15.68
N ARG A 505 -19.63 2.24 -14.87
CA ARG A 505 -20.66 1.42 -14.16
C ARG A 505 -21.37 2.14 -13.01
N GLY A 506 -20.90 3.31 -12.60
CA GLY A 506 -21.43 4.01 -11.44
C GLY A 506 -21.14 5.51 -11.47
N THR A 507 -21.64 6.19 -10.46
CA THR A 507 -21.43 7.64 -10.25
C THR A 507 -19.98 7.98 -9.89
N HIS A 508 -19.24 7.01 -9.35
CA HIS A 508 -17.85 7.15 -8.96
C HIS A 508 -17.01 6.06 -9.66
N ASN A 509 -15.80 6.42 -10.08
CA ASN A 509 -14.83 5.48 -10.59
C ASN A 509 -14.07 4.82 -9.42
N GLN A 510 -14.10 3.49 -9.38
CA GLN A 510 -13.51 2.65 -8.34
C GLN A 510 -12.74 1.46 -8.94
N VAL A 511 -12.18 1.67 -10.14
CA VAL A 511 -11.29 0.73 -10.82
C VAL A 511 -9.85 1.17 -10.56
N GLY A 512 -9.13 0.43 -9.71
CA GLY A 512 -7.76 0.77 -9.35
C GLY A 512 -6.76 0.53 -10.48
N ILE A 513 -5.58 1.15 -10.36
CA ILE A 513 -4.44 0.90 -11.25
C ILE A 513 -3.92 -0.52 -11.10
N ARG A 514 -3.32 -1.04 -12.17
CA ARG A 514 -2.77 -2.40 -12.19
C ARG A 514 -1.55 -2.54 -13.06
N ASN A 515 -0.64 -3.43 -12.68
CA ASN A 515 0.62 -3.66 -13.42
C ASN A 515 1.45 -2.39 -13.58
N VAL A 516 1.40 -1.48 -12.60
CA VAL A 516 2.09 -0.18 -12.66
C VAL A 516 3.34 -0.21 -11.79
N THR A 517 4.44 0.39 -12.26
CA THR A 517 5.63 0.69 -11.46
C THR A 517 5.84 2.20 -11.37
N ILE A 518 5.77 2.76 -10.17
CA ILE A 518 6.01 4.18 -9.85
C ILE A 518 7.23 4.28 -8.93
N ARG A 519 8.19 5.13 -9.30
CA ARG A 519 9.41 5.39 -8.51
C ARG A 519 9.64 6.89 -8.35
N GLY A 520 9.90 7.31 -7.13
CA GLY A 520 10.38 8.66 -6.82
C GLY A 520 11.88 8.72 -6.55
N ALA A 521 12.36 9.92 -6.25
CA ALA A 521 13.76 10.19 -5.92
C ALA A 521 14.07 10.06 -4.42
N GLY A 522 13.11 9.58 -3.63
CA GLY A 522 13.16 9.48 -2.16
C GLY A 522 12.03 10.30 -1.53
N MET A 523 11.51 9.85 -0.37
CA MET A 523 10.38 10.50 0.32
C MET A 523 10.59 12.00 0.60
N TRP A 524 11.83 12.40 0.91
CA TRP A 524 12.19 13.80 1.15
C TRP A 524 12.27 14.65 -0.12
N HIS A 525 12.30 14.03 -1.29
CA HIS A 525 12.60 14.68 -2.56
C HIS A 525 11.40 14.69 -3.51
N SER A 526 10.64 13.61 -3.61
CA SER A 526 9.49 13.49 -4.51
C SER A 526 8.18 13.52 -3.72
N GLN A 527 7.56 14.69 -3.64
CA GLN A 527 6.44 14.96 -2.73
C GLN A 527 5.18 15.27 -3.53
N LEU A 528 4.16 14.42 -3.42
CA LEU A 528 2.82 14.69 -3.91
C LEU A 528 2.04 15.41 -2.81
N TYR A 529 1.30 16.47 -3.15
CA TYR A 529 0.47 17.19 -2.18
C TYR A 529 -0.84 17.69 -2.78
N THR A 530 -1.83 17.95 -1.95
CA THR A 530 -3.12 18.55 -2.34
C THR A 530 -3.43 19.77 -1.48
N LEU A 531 -4.15 20.74 -2.04
CA LEU A 531 -4.69 21.88 -1.29
C LEU A 531 -6.20 21.78 -1.07
N THR A 532 -6.88 20.92 -1.83
CA THR A 532 -8.34 20.77 -1.77
C THR A 532 -8.69 19.67 -0.79
N GLU A 533 -9.42 20.00 0.26
CA GLU A 533 -9.88 19.04 1.26
C GLU A 533 -10.86 18.05 0.59
N PRO A 534 -10.80 16.73 0.86
CA PRO A 534 -11.48 15.74 0.03
C PRO A 534 -13.01 15.90 -0.05
N HIS A 535 -13.63 16.27 1.07
CA HIS A 535 -15.07 16.52 1.14
C HIS A 535 -15.53 17.82 0.44
N LEU A 536 -14.61 18.69 0.03
CA LEU A 536 -14.88 19.94 -0.68
C LEU A 536 -14.63 19.85 -2.19
N VAL A 537 -14.18 18.70 -2.68
CA VAL A 537 -13.89 18.50 -4.09
C VAL A 537 -15.18 18.52 -4.91
N VAL A 538 -15.18 19.28 -6.00
CA VAL A 538 -16.31 19.39 -6.93
C VAL A 538 -15.93 18.81 -8.28
N GLY A 539 -16.79 17.99 -8.86
CA GLY A 539 -16.57 17.41 -10.19
C GLY A 539 -15.49 16.32 -10.25
N GLY A 540 -15.09 15.77 -9.10
CA GLY A 540 -14.18 14.62 -9.03
C GLY A 540 -14.86 13.32 -9.43
N ILE A 541 -14.10 12.41 -10.03
CA ILE A 541 -14.57 11.06 -10.39
C ILE A 541 -14.53 10.08 -9.22
N ASN A 542 -13.90 10.45 -8.11
CA ASN A 542 -13.61 9.54 -7.00
C ASN A 542 -14.80 9.39 -6.08
N HIS A 543 -14.86 8.24 -5.40
CA HIS A 543 -15.82 8.04 -4.32
C HIS A 543 -15.51 9.01 -3.16
N PRO A 544 -16.51 9.67 -2.54
CA PRO A 544 -16.28 10.68 -1.49
C PRO A 544 -15.43 10.18 -0.32
N HIS A 545 -15.60 8.91 0.07
CA HIS A 545 -14.82 8.27 1.12
C HIS A 545 -13.32 8.11 0.78
N GLU A 546 -12.98 7.93 -0.49
CA GLU A 546 -11.60 7.66 -0.94
C GLU A 546 -10.81 8.96 -1.14
N GLY A 547 -11.51 10.05 -1.48
CA GLY A 547 -10.93 11.37 -1.65
C GLY A 547 -10.17 11.57 -2.97
N ASN A 548 -9.32 12.60 -3.00
CA ASN A 548 -8.80 13.20 -4.23
C ASN A 548 -7.27 13.19 -4.35
N PHE A 549 -6.57 12.43 -3.52
CA PHE A 549 -5.11 12.33 -3.59
C PHE A 549 -4.66 10.88 -3.41
N GLY A 550 -3.41 10.60 -3.77
CA GLY A 550 -2.83 9.25 -3.73
C GLY A 550 -3.37 8.33 -4.83
N PHE A 551 -3.46 7.03 -4.54
CA PHE A 551 -3.63 5.99 -5.57
C PHE A 551 -4.73 4.98 -5.20
N ASP A 552 -5.58 4.65 -6.16
CA ASP A 552 -6.47 3.47 -6.10
C ASP A 552 -5.79 2.31 -6.82
N ILE A 553 -5.68 1.13 -6.19
CA ILE A 553 -4.83 0.01 -6.63
C ILE A 553 -5.65 -1.28 -6.69
N ASP A 554 -5.63 -1.96 -7.83
CA ASP A 554 -6.33 -3.23 -8.03
C ASP A 554 -5.40 -4.45 -7.97
N ASP A 555 -4.21 -4.39 -8.58
CA ASP A 555 -3.35 -5.58 -8.73
C ASP A 555 -1.90 -5.24 -9.15
N ASN A 556 -0.93 -6.08 -8.79
CA ASN A 556 0.45 -6.09 -9.28
C ASN A 556 1.09 -4.69 -9.46
N THR A 557 0.93 -3.82 -8.47
CA THR A 557 1.42 -2.44 -8.53
C THR A 557 2.62 -2.25 -7.60
N GLN A 558 3.68 -1.60 -8.10
CA GLN A 558 4.87 -1.27 -7.34
C GLN A 558 4.96 0.25 -7.17
N ILE A 559 4.94 0.76 -5.93
CA ILE A 559 5.14 2.19 -5.65
C ILE A 559 6.31 2.34 -4.68
N SER A 560 7.25 3.22 -5.01
CA SER A 560 8.41 3.44 -4.17
C SER A 560 8.94 4.87 -4.12
N ASP A 561 9.55 5.21 -2.98
CA ASP A 561 10.43 6.38 -2.80
C ASP A 561 9.73 7.73 -3.03
N ILE A 562 8.49 7.87 -2.58
CA ILE A 562 7.66 9.10 -2.67
C ILE A 562 7.06 9.50 -1.32
N ALA A 563 6.63 10.75 -1.21
CA ALA A 563 5.73 11.20 -0.15
C ALA A 563 4.36 11.62 -0.72
N ILE A 564 3.31 11.44 0.08
CA ILE A 564 1.93 11.83 -0.19
C ILE A 564 1.44 12.66 1.00
N PHE A 565 1.29 13.96 0.82
CA PHE A 565 0.76 14.88 1.83
C PHE A 565 -0.68 15.24 1.48
N GLY A 566 -1.61 14.64 2.22
CA GLY A 566 -3.04 14.88 2.07
C GLY A 566 -3.47 16.26 2.57
N SER A 567 -4.74 16.56 2.38
CA SER A 567 -5.42 17.77 2.83
C SER A 567 -6.53 17.45 3.84
N GLY A 568 -6.56 16.23 4.37
CA GLY A 568 -7.58 15.75 5.30
C GLY A 568 -7.65 16.60 6.57
N ARG A 569 -8.88 16.85 7.03
CA ARG A 569 -9.19 17.68 8.20
C ARG A 569 -10.24 17.11 9.15
N ILE A 570 -10.84 16.00 8.75
CA ILE A 570 -11.93 15.35 9.45
C ILE A 570 -11.72 13.85 9.32
N ARG A 571 -12.23 13.09 10.29
CA ARG A 571 -12.43 11.66 10.12
C ARG A 571 -13.63 11.44 9.22
N GLY A 572 -14.83 11.79 9.72
CA GLY A 572 -16.07 11.83 8.95
C GLY A 572 -16.89 13.09 9.30
N GLY A 573 -18.02 13.28 8.63
CA GLY A 573 -18.89 14.43 8.84
C GLY A 573 -20.25 14.34 8.13
N PRO A 574 -21.13 15.34 8.31
CA PRO A 574 -22.49 15.33 7.78
C PRO A 574 -22.55 15.06 6.27
N GLY A 575 -23.51 14.24 5.85
CA GLY A 575 -23.71 13.92 4.43
C GLY A 575 -22.69 12.94 3.84
N GLY A 576 -21.93 12.23 4.67
CA GLY A 576 -20.88 11.30 4.22
C GLY A 576 -19.57 12.00 3.84
N ALA A 577 -19.31 13.17 4.44
CA ALA A 577 -18.06 13.90 4.25
C ALA A 577 -16.91 13.14 4.92
N GLU A 578 -15.77 13.05 4.25
CA GLU A 578 -14.65 12.18 4.66
C GLU A 578 -13.30 12.86 4.40
N GLY A 579 -12.28 12.47 5.16
CA GLY A 579 -10.93 13.06 5.09
C GLY A 579 -10.00 12.49 4.01
N GLY A 580 -10.49 11.56 3.17
CA GLY A 580 -9.76 10.92 2.07
C GLY A 580 -8.71 9.89 2.48
N VAL A 581 -8.36 8.97 1.60
CA VAL A 581 -7.43 7.85 1.87
C VAL A 581 -6.15 8.04 1.05
N GLY A 582 -4.97 7.72 1.60
CA GLY A 582 -3.72 7.78 0.85
C GLY A 582 -3.65 6.72 -0.25
N LEU A 583 -3.82 5.46 0.13
CA LEU A 583 -3.83 4.31 -0.78
C LEU A 583 -5.09 3.48 -0.53
N ASN A 584 -5.86 3.19 -1.56
CA ASN A 584 -7.06 2.35 -1.41
C ASN A 584 -7.21 1.38 -2.58
N GLY A 585 -8.17 0.49 -2.48
CA GLY A 585 -8.49 -0.46 -3.55
C GLY A 585 -8.36 -1.90 -3.11
N ARG A 586 -8.23 -2.80 -4.07
CA ARG A 586 -8.23 -4.26 -3.85
C ARG A 586 -6.83 -4.81 -3.57
N PHE A 587 -5.81 -4.13 -4.08
CA PHE A 587 -4.37 -4.46 -4.01
C PHE A 587 -3.95 -5.77 -4.67
N GLY A 588 -4.83 -6.77 -4.76
CA GLY A 588 -4.60 -7.99 -5.52
C GLY A 588 -3.32 -8.72 -5.13
N LYS A 589 -2.68 -9.32 -6.12
CA LYS A 589 -1.48 -10.13 -5.99
C LYS A 589 -0.24 -9.33 -6.32
N ASN A 590 0.86 -9.65 -5.65
CA ASN A 590 2.22 -9.15 -5.95
C ASN A 590 2.43 -7.63 -5.85
N THR A 591 1.45 -6.87 -5.35
CA THR A 591 1.61 -5.43 -5.06
C THR A 591 2.63 -5.24 -3.94
N ARG A 592 3.57 -4.33 -4.14
CA ARG A 592 4.59 -3.93 -3.16
C ARG A 592 4.71 -2.42 -3.10
N ILE A 593 4.49 -1.89 -1.90
CA ILE A 593 4.62 -0.47 -1.61
C ILE A 593 5.79 -0.32 -0.65
N SER A 594 6.81 0.43 -1.07
CA SER A 594 8.05 0.52 -0.29
C SER A 594 8.54 1.95 -0.17
N ASN A 595 9.04 2.34 1.00
CA ASN A 595 9.59 3.67 1.21
C ASN A 595 8.61 4.80 0.82
N VAL A 596 7.35 4.71 1.29
CA VAL A 596 6.35 5.77 1.09
C VAL A 596 6.05 6.48 2.40
N TRP A 597 6.05 7.81 2.38
CA TRP A 597 5.64 8.67 3.49
C TRP A 597 4.23 9.22 3.23
N ILE A 598 3.26 8.97 4.10
CA ILE A 598 1.89 9.51 4.00
C ILE A 598 1.57 10.33 5.24
N GLU A 599 1.08 11.56 5.05
CA GLU A 599 0.51 12.38 6.13
C GLU A 599 -0.83 13.00 5.75
N HIS A 600 -1.58 13.42 6.79
CA HIS A 600 -2.79 14.22 6.67
C HIS A 600 -3.86 13.60 5.77
N ALA A 601 -3.93 12.26 5.77
CA ALA A 601 -5.03 11.48 5.22
C ALA A 601 -5.98 11.06 6.34
N ASN A 602 -7.23 10.71 6.01
CA ASN A 602 -8.09 9.97 6.92
C ASN A 602 -7.45 8.62 7.25
N VAL A 603 -7.25 7.78 6.24
CA VAL A 603 -6.55 6.49 6.36
C VAL A 603 -5.29 6.51 5.51
N GLY A 604 -4.18 5.96 6.04
CA GLY A 604 -2.95 5.81 5.25
C GLY A 604 -3.14 4.84 4.09
N ALA A 605 -3.50 3.58 4.39
CA ALA A 605 -3.93 2.60 3.39
C ALA A 605 -5.15 1.77 3.83
N TRP A 606 -6.19 1.74 3.00
CA TRP A 606 -7.34 0.86 3.17
C TRP A 606 -7.30 -0.27 2.13
N VAL A 607 -6.92 -1.47 2.57
CA VAL A 607 -6.71 -2.64 1.70
C VAL A 607 -7.96 -3.51 1.67
N GLY A 608 -8.63 -3.52 0.53
CA GLY A 608 -9.83 -4.31 0.31
C GLY A 608 -10.98 -3.45 -0.20
N ARG A 609 -11.88 -4.10 -0.94
CA ARG A 609 -13.19 -3.56 -1.32
C ARG A 609 -14.23 -4.63 -1.08
N ASP A 610 -15.43 -4.22 -0.70
CA ASP A 610 -16.55 -5.13 -0.55
C ASP A 610 -16.86 -5.84 -1.88
N TYR A 611 -17.21 -7.12 -1.80
CA TYR A 611 -17.53 -7.91 -2.99
C TYR A 611 -18.66 -7.29 -3.83
N SER A 612 -19.62 -6.60 -3.18
CA SER A 612 -20.73 -5.91 -3.84
C SER A 612 -20.34 -4.67 -4.63
N ASN A 613 -19.11 -4.17 -4.51
CA ASN A 613 -18.68 -2.97 -5.24
C ASN A 613 -18.64 -3.21 -6.77
N ILE A 614 -17.75 -4.10 -7.22
CA ILE A 614 -17.66 -4.55 -8.62
C ILE A 614 -17.25 -6.04 -8.58
N PRO A 615 -18.21 -6.98 -8.57
CA PRO A 615 -17.96 -8.41 -8.37
C PRO A 615 -16.95 -9.04 -9.34
N GLU A 616 -16.89 -8.55 -10.58
CA GLU A 616 -16.00 -9.05 -11.63
C GLU A 616 -14.53 -8.72 -11.35
N LEU A 617 -14.28 -7.71 -10.52
CA LEU A 617 -12.95 -7.28 -10.12
C LEU A 617 -12.53 -7.84 -8.75
N TRP A 618 -13.30 -8.75 -8.15
CA TRP A 618 -12.95 -9.37 -6.86
C TRP A 618 -11.53 -9.98 -6.89
N ASN A 619 -10.61 -9.34 -6.15
CA ASN A 619 -9.20 -9.72 -6.11
C ASN A 619 -8.57 -9.24 -4.79
N PRO A 620 -8.82 -9.93 -3.66
CA PRO A 620 -8.31 -9.49 -2.37
C PRO A 620 -6.78 -9.47 -2.34
N GLY A 621 -6.21 -8.67 -1.44
CA GLY A 621 -4.76 -8.62 -1.22
C GLY A 621 -4.20 -10.01 -0.90
N ASP A 622 -3.23 -10.48 -1.68
CA ASP A 622 -2.59 -11.79 -1.49
C ASP A 622 -1.09 -11.70 -1.79
N GLY A 623 -0.28 -11.86 -0.75
CA GLY A 623 1.17 -11.64 -0.85
C GLY A 623 1.56 -10.15 -0.94
N LEU A 624 0.67 -9.24 -0.53
CA LEU A 624 0.89 -7.80 -0.49
C LEU A 624 1.98 -7.44 0.52
N GLU A 625 2.85 -6.50 0.17
CA GLU A 625 3.90 -6.02 1.04
C GLU A 625 3.92 -4.49 1.14
N PHE A 626 3.82 -3.99 2.37
CA PHE A 626 4.22 -2.64 2.73
C PHE A 626 5.55 -2.69 3.48
N SER A 627 6.54 -1.91 3.04
CA SER A 627 7.86 -1.88 3.70
C SER A 627 8.45 -0.49 3.79
N GLY A 628 9.09 -0.16 4.92
CA GLY A 628 9.71 1.16 5.08
C GLY A 628 8.72 2.32 5.03
N MET A 629 7.46 2.10 5.40
CA MET A 629 6.43 3.15 5.39
C MET A 629 6.68 4.17 6.50
N ARG A 630 6.35 5.44 6.26
CA ARG A 630 6.19 6.48 7.29
C ARG A 630 4.76 6.98 7.23
N ILE A 631 3.86 6.50 8.08
CA ILE A 631 2.45 6.94 8.07
C ILE A 631 2.19 7.76 9.33
N ARG A 632 1.88 9.04 9.15
CA ARG A 632 1.78 9.97 10.28
C ARG A 632 0.54 10.85 10.21
N ASN A 633 0.09 11.32 11.37
CA ASN A 633 -0.91 12.38 11.49
C ASN A 633 -2.23 12.08 10.75
N THR A 634 -2.66 10.82 10.75
CA THR A 634 -3.91 10.37 10.11
C THR A 634 -5.13 10.61 11.00
N TYR A 635 -6.33 10.68 10.42
CA TYR A 635 -7.57 10.87 11.18
C TYR A 635 -8.26 9.56 11.59
N ALA A 636 -7.86 8.46 10.98
CA ALA A 636 -8.25 7.09 11.26
C ALA A 636 -7.01 6.19 11.14
N ASP A 637 -7.19 4.97 10.64
CA ASP A 637 -6.17 3.92 10.61
C ASP A 637 -4.89 4.31 9.84
N GLY A 638 -3.78 3.70 10.24
CA GLY A 638 -2.56 3.73 9.45
C GLY A 638 -2.67 2.82 8.22
N ILE A 639 -2.72 1.50 8.43
CA ILE A 639 -2.98 0.50 7.40
C ILE A 639 -4.00 -0.53 7.91
N ASN A 640 -5.08 -0.74 7.17
CA ASN A 640 -6.09 -1.77 7.48
C ASN A 640 -6.15 -2.82 6.37
N PHE A 641 -5.90 -4.09 6.73
CA PHE A 641 -6.09 -5.26 5.89
C PHE A 641 -7.51 -5.81 6.05
N SER A 642 -8.34 -5.62 5.05
CA SER A 642 -9.77 -5.99 5.04
C SER A 642 -10.10 -6.99 3.91
N ASN A 643 -11.37 -7.42 3.85
CA ASN A 643 -12.01 -8.17 2.76
C ASN A 643 -11.22 -9.39 2.26
N GLY A 644 -10.73 -10.24 3.17
CA GLY A 644 -10.04 -11.48 2.80
C GLY A 644 -8.58 -11.32 2.41
N THR A 645 -7.96 -10.17 2.76
CA THR A 645 -6.51 -9.96 2.62
C THR A 645 -5.73 -11.04 3.36
N ARG A 646 -4.76 -11.66 2.68
CA ARG A 646 -4.05 -12.85 3.18
C ARG A 646 -2.59 -12.90 2.76
N ASN A 647 -1.78 -13.69 3.46
CA ASN A 647 -0.34 -13.87 3.18
C ASN A 647 0.43 -12.54 3.05
N SER A 648 -0.09 -11.46 3.64
CA SER A 648 0.36 -10.09 3.40
C SER A 648 1.12 -9.56 4.60
N ARG A 649 1.98 -8.57 4.39
CA ARG A 649 2.83 -8.05 5.47
C ARG A 649 3.00 -6.54 5.46
N VAL A 650 3.04 -5.97 6.66
CA VAL A 650 3.61 -4.65 6.92
C VAL A 650 4.89 -4.84 7.71
N PHE A 651 6.00 -4.41 7.12
CA PHE A 651 7.33 -4.68 7.62
C PHE A 651 8.15 -3.40 7.77
N ASN A 652 8.94 -3.30 8.84
CA ASN A 652 9.95 -2.26 8.99
C ASN A 652 9.41 -0.83 8.80
N SER A 653 8.24 -0.54 9.34
CA SER A 653 7.50 0.70 9.09
C SER A 653 7.24 1.49 10.37
N SER A 654 7.18 2.82 10.23
CA SER A 654 6.93 3.76 11.33
C SER A 654 5.55 4.38 11.21
N PHE A 655 4.80 4.34 12.30
CA PHE A 655 3.48 4.91 12.45
C PHE A 655 3.46 5.90 13.59
N ARG A 656 2.86 7.07 13.40
CA ARG A 656 2.81 8.08 14.45
C ARG A 656 1.58 8.97 14.40
N THR A 657 0.94 9.23 15.53
CA THR A 657 -0.25 10.11 15.58
C THR A 657 -1.37 9.61 14.64
N THR A 658 -1.67 8.30 14.65
CA THR A 658 -2.81 7.74 13.90
C THR A 658 -4.11 7.97 14.67
N GLY A 659 -5.22 8.13 13.93
CA GLY A 659 -6.53 8.49 14.50
C GLY A 659 -7.52 7.36 14.68
N ASP A 660 -7.03 6.16 14.43
CA ASP A 660 -7.58 4.89 14.86
C ASP A 660 -6.40 3.89 14.86
N ASP A 661 -6.69 2.60 14.74
CA ASP A 661 -5.71 1.53 14.70
C ASP A 661 -4.54 1.83 13.76
N ALA A 662 -3.31 1.92 14.29
CA ALA A 662 -2.16 2.19 13.44
C ALA A 662 -1.95 1.05 12.41
N LEU A 663 -2.19 -0.18 12.84
CA LEU A 663 -2.24 -1.37 11.99
C LEU A 663 -3.44 -2.24 12.36
N ALA A 664 -4.24 -2.61 11.38
CA ALA A 664 -5.41 -3.46 11.60
C ALA A 664 -5.48 -4.62 10.61
N VAL A 665 -5.93 -5.78 11.09
CA VAL A 665 -6.56 -6.81 10.25
C VAL A 665 -8.03 -6.86 10.61
N TRP A 666 -8.90 -6.58 9.66
CA TRP A 666 -10.33 -6.84 9.78
C TRP A 666 -10.70 -8.00 8.87
N ALA A 667 -11.02 -9.16 9.44
CA ALA A 667 -11.59 -10.29 8.70
C ALA A 667 -13.06 -9.98 8.33
N ASN A 668 -13.26 -8.93 7.54
CA ASN A 668 -14.53 -8.37 7.14
C ASN A 668 -15.40 -9.44 6.42
N PRO A 669 -16.69 -9.60 6.75
CA PRO A 669 -17.58 -10.59 6.13
C PRO A 669 -18.07 -10.22 4.72
N TYR A 670 -17.83 -9.00 4.22
CA TYR A 670 -18.25 -8.55 2.88
C TYR A 670 -17.32 -9.06 1.78
N VAL A 671 -17.21 -10.39 1.70
CA VAL A 671 -16.36 -11.13 0.77
C VAL A 671 -17.21 -12.00 -0.16
N LYS A 672 -16.60 -12.59 -1.19
CA LYS A 672 -17.31 -13.44 -2.15
C LYS A 672 -17.84 -14.72 -1.50
N ASP A 673 -17.02 -15.40 -0.70
CA ASP A 673 -17.41 -16.59 0.05
C ASP A 673 -16.80 -16.54 1.46
N THR A 674 -17.64 -16.41 2.48
CA THR A 674 -17.22 -16.29 3.89
C THR A 674 -16.54 -17.54 4.45
N SER A 675 -16.62 -18.67 3.75
CA SER A 675 -15.92 -19.91 4.11
C SER A 675 -14.53 -20.05 3.46
N VAL A 676 -14.22 -19.24 2.44
CA VAL A 676 -12.98 -19.31 1.65
C VAL A 676 -12.15 -18.03 1.75
N ASP A 677 -12.81 -16.88 1.77
CA ASP A 677 -12.20 -15.56 1.72
C ASP A 677 -12.00 -14.94 3.10
N ILE A 678 -11.51 -15.74 4.03
CA ILE A 678 -11.19 -15.30 5.39
C ILE A 678 -9.81 -14.64 5.38
N GLY A 679 -9.65 -13.48 6.04
CA GLY A 679 -8.32 -12.87 6.18
C GLY A 679 -7.40 -13.72 7.05
N HIS A 680 -6.22 -14.08 6.55
CA HIS A 680 -5.33 -15.01 7.26
C HIS A 680 -3.84 -14.88 6.89
N SER A 681 -2.97 -15.43 7.73
CA SER A 681 -1.51 -15.47 7.50
C SER A 681 -0.89 -14.08 7.31
N ASN A 682 -1.53 -13.02 7.82
CA ASN A 682 -1.02 -11.65 7.72
C ASN A 682 0.01 -11.37 8.82
N GLN A 683 0.96 -10.49 8.53
CA GLN A 683 2.14 -10.29 9.37
C GLN A 683 2.43 -8.80 9.59
N PHE A 684 2.43 -8.37 10.85
CA PHE A 684 2.94 -7.07 11.26
C PHE A 684 4.27 -7.25 11.97
N LEU A 685 5.35 -6.96 11.25
CA LEU A 685 6.71 -7.33 11.61
C LEU A 685 7.61 -6.09 11.75
N ASN A 686 8.30 -5.96 12.88
CA ASN A 686 9.35 -4.95 13.04
C ASN A 686 8.85 -3.52 12.78
N ASN A 687 7.67 -3.16 13.29
CA ASN A 687 7.13 -1.80 13.14
C ASN A 687 7.32 -1.00 14.44
N THR A 688 7.50 0.31 14.32
CA THR A 688 7.49 1.25 15.44
C THR A 688 6.23 2.10 15.37
N ILE A 689 5.36 1.97 16.36
CA ILE A 689 4.10 2.70 16.47
C ILE A 689 4.19 3.62 17.67
N GLN A 690 3.88 4.90 17.47
CA GLN A 690 3.95 5.91 18.53
C GLN A 690 2.67 6.75 18.51
N LEU A 691 2.11 7.02 19.68
CA LEU A 691 1.13 8.10 19.84
C LEU A 691 -0.16 7.95 19.02
N PRO A 692 -0.78 6.76 18.80
CA PRO A 692 -2.15 6.73 18.31
C PRO A 692 -3.04 7.59 19.22
N TRP A 693 -3.66 8.61 18.66
CA TRP A 693 -4.50 9.55 19.42
C TRP A 693 -5.90 8.98 19.67
N ARG A 694 -6.23 7.88 18.98
CA ARG A 694 -7.42 7.06 19.20
C ARG A 694 -7.14 5.59 18.83
N ALA A 695 -7.82 4.67 19.50
CA ALA A 695 -7.78 3.23 19.26
C ALA A 695 -6.38 2.62 19.45
N ASN A 696 -6.08 1.53 18.74
CA ASN A 696 -4.98 0.65 19.11
C ASN A 696 -3.65 1.04 18.43
N GLY A 697 -2.56 0.51 18.96
CA GLY A 697 -1.36 0.34 18.16
C GLY A 697 -1.59 -0.69 17.05
N ILE A 698 -1.94 -1.92 17.42
CA ILE A 698 -2.22 -3.02 16.50
C ILE A 698 -3.52 -3.70 16.88
N ALA A 699 -4.43 -3.89 15.92
CA ALA A 699 -5.67 -4.63 16.13
C ALA A 699 -5.81 -5.81 15.14
N VAL A 700 -6.39 -6.91 15.63
CA VAL A 700 -6.86 -8.01 14.78
C VAL A 700 -8.28 -8.34 15.16
N TYR A 701 -9.16 -8.26 14.17
CA TYR A 701 -10.58 -8.57 14.28
C TYR A 701 -10.87 -9.83 13.45
N GLY A 702 -10.80 -11.00 14.09
CA GLY A 702 -11.06 -12.30 13.47
C GLY A 702 -9.94 -12.84 12.57
N GLY A 703 -10.27 -13.86 11.78
CA GLY A 703 -9.32 -14.51 10.87
C GLY A 703 -8.41 -15.55 11.54
N TYR A 704 -7.36 -16.00 10.86
CA TYR A 704 -6.46 -17.04 11.39
C TYR A 704 -5.00 -16.88 10.96
N ASP A 705 -4.08 -17.51 11.70
CA ASP A 705 -2.65 -17.57 11.40
C ASP A 705 -1.94 -16.20 11.28
N ASN A 706 -2.55 -15.15 11.84
CA ASN A 706 -2.01 -13.80 11.87
C ASN A 706 -0.88 -13.67 12.90
N ARG A 707 0.10 -12.80 12.61
CA ARG A 707 1.32 -12.64 13.41
C ARG A 707 1.63 -11.18 13.68
N ILE A 708 1.92 -10.87 14.94
CA ILE A 708 2.33 -9.56 15.44
C ILE A 708 3.68 -9.75 16.13
N GLU A 709 4.77 -9.50 15.40
CA GLU A 709 6.12 -9.86 15.85
C GLU A 709 7.11 -8.71 15.80
N ASN A 710 7.96 -8.61 16.82
CA ASN A 710 9.08 -7.66 16.88
C ASN A 710 8.67 -6.18 16.82
N ASN A 711 7.46 -5.79 17.20
CA ASN A 711 7.01 -4.40 17.13
C ASN A 711 7.36 -3.63 18.41
N LEU A 712 7.53 -2.32 18.29
CA LEU A 712 7.58 -1.39 19.42
C LEU A 712 6.34 -0.49 19.36
N ILE A 713 5.62 -0.39 20.48
CA ILE A 713 4.39 0.40 20.58
C ILE A 713 4.51 1.31 21.79
N TYR A 714 4.36 2.61 21.55
CA TYR A 714 4.50 3.65 22.56
C TYR A 714 3.24 4.48 22.64
N ASP A 715 2.87 4.82 23.87
CA ASP A 715 2.05 5.98 24.17
C ASP A 715 0.67 6.02 23.48
N THR A 716 -0.07 4.90 23.48
CA THR A 716 -1.47 4.90 22.99
C THR A 716 -2.35 5.77 23.90
N MET A 717 -3.25 6.55 23.32
CA MET A 717 -4.00 7.54 24.10
C MET A 717 -5.11 6.91 24.98
N ASN A 718 -6.00 6.12 24.38
CA ASN A 718 -7.24 5.68 25.01
C ASN A 718 -7.51 4.17 24.93
N TYR A 719 -6.70 3.43 24.19
CA TYR A 719 -6.90 2.02 23.86
C TYR A 719 -5.60 1.22 24.01
N PRO A 720 -5.65 -0.12 23.90
CA PRO A 720 -4.49 -1.00 24.01
C PRO A 720 -3.35 -0.71 23.04
N GLY A 721 -2.17 -1.20 23.39
CA GLY A 721 -1.10 -1.36 22.40
C GLY A 721 -1.45 -2.44 21.38
N ILE A 722 -1.96 -3.59 21.84
CA ILE A 722 -2.41 -4.69 20.98
C ILE A 722 -3.81 -5.15 21.39
N MET A 723 -4.72 -5.31 20.44
CA MET A 723 -6.07 -5.83 20.68
C MET A 723 -6.43 -6.98 19.75
N LEU A 724 -6.96 -8.07 20.32
CA LEU A 724 -7.71 -9.08 19.56
C LEU A 724 -9.18 -8.98 19.96
N ALA A 725 -10.07 -8.76 19.00
CA ALA A 725 -11.48 -8.53 19.34
C ALA A 725 -12.47 -9.03 18.29
N THR A 726 -13.73 -9.20 18.71
CA THR A 726 -14.84 -9.67 17.84
C THR A 726 -16.01 -8.69 17.83
N ASP A 727 -15.79 -7.43 18.20
CA ASP A 727 -16.79 -6.36 18.30
C ASP A 727 -17.07 -5.65 16.98
N HIS A 728 -16.26 -5.91 15.93
CA HIS A 728 -16.46 -5.38 14.57
C HIS A 728 -17.10 -6.37 13.59
N SER A 729 -17.97 -7.26 14.10
CA SER A 729 -18.64 -8.32 13.31
C SER A 729 -17.71 -9.10 12.36
N PRO A 730 -16.52 -9.55 12.78
CA PRO A 730 -15.59 -10.21 11.88
C PRO A 730 -16.00 -11.66 11.60
N LEU A 731 -15.43 -12.23 10.52
CA LEU A 731 -15.34 -13.67 10.36
C LEU A 731 -14.56 -14.28 11.53
N PRO A 732 -14.95 -15.45 12.06
CA PRO A 732 -14.45 -15.95 13.34
C PRO A 732 -12.94 -16.13 13.40
N PHE A 733 -12.38 -16.01 14.60
CA PHE A 733 -11.03 -16.47 14.87
C PHE A 733 -10.93 -17.99 14.71
N SER A 734 -9.84 -18.45 14.09
CA SER A 734 -9.43 -19.85 14.09
C SER A 734 -7.89 -19.94 13.97
N GLY A 735 -7.35 -21.16 13.91
CA GLY A 735 -5.89 -21.35 13.82
C GLY A 735 -5.15 -20.72 14.99
N GLN A 736 -3.94 -20.19 14.74
CA GLN A 736 -3.13 -19.51 15.76
C GLN A 736 -3.04 -18.01 15.50
N THR A 737 -3.28 -17.17 16.51
CA THR A 737 -2.80 -15.78 16.46
C THR A 737 -1.57 -15.64 17.34
N LEU A 738 -0.44 -15.23 16.74
CA LEU A 738 0.85 -15.11 17.42
C LEU A 738 1.17 -13.65 17.75
N ILE A 739 1.40 -13.36 19.03
CA ILE A 739 1.95 -12.10 19.53
C ILE A 739 3.33 -12.43 20.12
N ALA A 740 4.42 -12.07 19.44
CA ALA A 740 5.76 -12.47 19.86
C ALA A 740 6.78 -11.34 19.84
N ASN A 741 7.62 -11.28 20.86
CA ASN A 741 8.76 -10.39 20.91
C ASN A 741 8.42 -8.90 20.70
N ASN A 742 7.29 -8.44 21.23
CA ASN A 742 6.90 -7.02 21.14
C ASN A 742 7.37 -6.25 22.40
N GLY A 743 7.54 -4.93 22.28
CA GLY A 743 7.75 -4.02 23.40
C GLY A 743 6.63 -2.99 23.45
N LEU A 744 5.90 -2.94 24.57
CA LEU A 744 4.78 -2.03 24.77
C LEU A 744 5.12 -1.10 25.93
N TYR A 745 5.13 0.20 25.66
CA TYR A 745 5.53 1.22 26.63
C TYR A 745 4.42 2.24 26.77
N ARG A 746 3.91 2.40 28.00
CA ARG A 746 2.88 3.40 28.30
C ARG A 746 1.63 3.27 27.44
N THR A 747 1.23 2.03 27.15
CA THR A 747 0.02 1.71 26.39
C THR A 747 -1.15 1.35 27.30
N GLY A 748 -2.35 1.30 26.72
CA GLY A 748 -3.61 1.22 27.45
C GLY A 748 -4.16 2.61 27.78
N GLY A 749 -5.43 2.68 28.16
CA GLY A 749 -6.12 3.93 28.42
C GLY A 749 -7.58 3.70 28.79
N ALA A 750 -8.38 4.76 28.85
CA ALA A 750 -9.81 4.67 29.10
C ALA A 750 -10.61 5.27 27.93
N PHE A 751 -11.78 4.70 27.66
CA PHE A 751 -12.69 5.17 26.62
C PHE A 751 -14.15 4.93 27.00
N TRP A 752 -15.09 5.47 26.22
CA TRP A 752 -16.53 5.42 26.47
C TRP A 752 -16.92 6.20 27.74
N ASN A 753 -16.71 7.52 27.73
CA ASN A 753 -16.79 8.44 28.86
C ASN A 753 -15.87 8.03 30.02
N GLU A 754 -14.75 7.39 29.68
CA GLU A 754 -13.81 6.78 30.62
C GLU A 754 -14.40 5.63 31.47
N ASP A 755 -15.60 5.13 31.14
CA ASP A 755 -16.24 4.02 31.86
C ASP A 755 -15.56 2.67 31.59
N GLN A 756 -14.75 2.57 30.52
CA GLN A 756 -14.06 1.35 30.15
C GLN A 756 -12.55 1.54 30.10
N GLU A 757 -11.86 0.77 30.94
CA GLU A 757 -10.41 0.72 31.04
C GLU A 757 -9.83 -0.39 30.16
N PHE A 758 -8.71 -0.10 29.51
CA PHE A 758 -8.02 -1.00 28.59
C PHE A 758 -6.57 -1.22 29.02
N GLY A 759 -6.17 -2.49 29.06
CA GLY A 759 -4.78 -2.87 29.31
C GLY A 759 -3.87 -2.73 28.08
N ALA A 760 -2.57 -2.94 28.26
CA ALA A 760 -1.58 -2.86 27.19
C ALA A 760 -1.81 -3.91 26.08
N ILE A 761 -2.18 -5.13 26.45
CA ILE A 761 -2.73 -6.15 25.54
C ILE A 761 -4.15 -6.49 25.99
N THR A 762 -5.14 -6.35 25.13
CA THR A 762 -6.54 -6.68 25.46
C THR A 762 -7.10 -7.75 24.52
N LEU A 763 -7.72 -8.76 25.12
CA LEU A 763 -8.43 -9.83 24.42
C LEU A 763 -9.93 -9.68 24.73
N PHE A 764 -10.70 -9.27 23.71
CA PHE A 764 -12.11 -8.95 23.85
C PHE A 764 -12.99 -9.85 22.96
N ALA A 765 -13.35 -11.01 23.50
CA ALA A 765 -14.34 -11.92 22.90
C ALA A 765 -15.76 -11.35 23.08
N ALA A 766 -16.07 -10.24 22.41
CA ALA A 766 -17.33 -9.50 22.56
C ALA A 766 -18.57 -10.36 22.28
N GLY A 767 -18.48 -11.25 21.30
CA GLY A 767 -19.57 -12.15 20.91
C GLY A 767 -19.10 -13.51 20.42
N LEU A 768 -18.03 -13.54 19.61
CA LEU A 768 -17.42 -14.77 19.12
C LEU A 768 -16.22 -15.16 19.99
N ASP A 769 -15.84 -16.44 19.94
CA ASP A 769 -14.66 -16.95 20.64
C ASP A 769 -13.35 -16.45 20.01
N ILE A 770 -12.30 -16.36 20.84
CA ILE A 770 -10.92 -16.07 20.41
C ILE A 770 -9.99 -17.23 20.83
N PRO A 771 -9.96 -18.34 20.08
CA PRO A 771 -9.07 -19.47 20.34
C PRO A 771 -7.65 -19.23 19.79
N GLY A 772 -6.70 -20.09 20.21
CA GLY A 772 -5.40 -20.21 19.54
C GLY A 772 -4.44 -19.04 19.77
N VAL A 773 -4.62 -18.28 20.84
CA VAL A 773 -3.76 -17.13 21.16
C VAL A 773 -2.45 -17.61 21.80
N VAL A 774 -1.32 -17.18 21.23
CA VAL A 774 0.01 -17.37 21.80
C VAL A 774 0.67 -16.01 22.00
N ILE A 775 1.04 -15.70 23.23
CA ILE A 775 1.81 -14.51 23.61
C ILE A 775 3.17 -14.97 24.12
N ARG A 776 4.26 -14.47 23.54
CA ARG A 776 5.60 -14.81 24.05
C ARG A 776 6.65 -13.73 23.90
N ASP A 777 7.68 -13.81 24.72
CA ASP A 777 8.91 -13.00 24.64
C ASP A 777 8.64 -11.48 24.65
N THR A 778 7.50 -11.05 25.20
CA THR A 778 6.96 -9.69 25.10
C THR A 778 7.20 -8.92 26.38
N ASP A 779 7.64 -7.67 26.27
CA ASP A 779 7.80 -6.76 27.40
C ASP A 779 6.70 -5.70 27.40
N ILE A 780 6.07 -5.51 28.56
CA ILE A 780 5.07 -4.48 28.83
C ILE A 780 5.62 -3.63 29.98
N HIS A 781 5.70 -2.32 29.76
CA HIS A 781 6.23 -1.39 30.75
C HIS A 781 5.33 -0.17 30.88
N ASP A 782 5.03 0.21 32.12
CA ASP A 782 4.37 1.47 32.47
C ASP A 782 2.95 1.61 31.87
N SER A 783 2.20 0.50 31.76
CA SER A 783 0.83 0.50 31.20
C SER A 783 -0.09 1.43 31.99
N THR A 784 -1.04 2.07 31.30
CA THR A 784 -1.98 3.01 31.95
C THR A 784 -2.86 2.25 32.95
N TYR A 785 -3.47 1.16 32.51
CA TYR A 785 -4.20 0.22 33.36
C TYR A 785 -3.47 -1.12 33.36
N ASP A 786 -4.14 -2.21 32.97
CA ASP A 786 -3.60 -3.56 33.07
C ASP A 786 -2.43 -3.84 32.11
N GLY A 787 -1.61 -4.85 32.43
CA GLY A 787 -0.66 -5.40 31.48
C GLY A 787 -1.36 -6.22 30.39
N ILE A 788 -1.92 -7.37 30.76
CA ILE A 788 -2.73 -8.22 29.86
C ILE A 788 -4.16 -8.31 30.42
N GLN A 789 -5.14 -7.94 29.61
CA GLN A 789 -6.55 -7.89 30.00
C GLN A 789 -7.38 -8.92 29.20
N PHE A 790 -8.06 -9.81 29.91
CA PHE A 790 -9.13 -10.66 29.38
C PHE A 790 -10.47 -9.98 29.67
N LYS A 791 -11.01 -9.30 28.66
CA LYS A 791 -12.16 -8.42 28.80
C LYS A 791 -13.47 -9.21 28.88
N THR A 792 -14.44 -8.70 29.64
CA THR A 792 -15.81 -9.26 29.73
C THR A 792 -16.47 -9.27 28.36
N GLY A 793 -17.07 -10.40 27.94
CA GLY A 793 -17.76 -10.51 26.66
C GLY A 793 -18.59 -11.78 26.45
N GLY A 794 -19.31 -11.82 25.33
CA GLY A 794 -20.23 -12.88 24.90
C GLY A 794 -19.58 -14.15 24.34
N GLY A 795 -18.28 -14.13 24.04
CA GLY A 795 -17.48 -15.31 23.68
C GLY A 795 -16.55 -15.79 24.79
N SER A 796 -15.75 -16.82 24.47
CA SER A 796 -14.71 -17.43 25.30
C SER A 796 -13.32 -17.23 24.70
N ILE A 797 -12.30 -17.16 25.55
CA ILE A 797 -10.89 -17.02 25.15
C ILE A 797 -10.10 -18.24 25.68
N PRO A 798 -10.23 -19.42 25.04
CA PRO A 798 -9.69 -20.66 25.59
C PRO A 798 -8.20 -20.86 25.29
N ASN A 799 -7.49 -21.46 26.24
CA ASN A 799 -6.16 -22.04 26.08
C ASN A 799 -5.07 -21.04 25.61
N VAL A 800 -5.13 -19.80 26.09
CA VAL A 800 -4.08 -18.81 25.81
C VAL A 800 -2.76 -19.27 26.40
N THR A 801 -1.70 -19.26 25.61
CA THR A 801 -0.35 -19.58 26.08
C THR A 801 0.45 -18.30 26.25
N ILE A 802 0.99 -18.05 27.45
CA ILE A 802 1.78 -16.86 27.76
C ILE A 802 3.15 -17.31 28.27
N THR A 803 4.20 -17.07 27.48
CA THR A 803 5.56 -17.58 27.78
C THR A 803 6.62 -16.48 27.72
N ASN A 804 7.54 -16.39 28.69
CA ASN A 804 8.63 -15.40 28.68
C ASN A 804 8.12 -13.94 28.56
N VAL A 805 7.07 -13.59 29.28
CA VAL A 805 6.51 -12.23 29.27
C VAL A 805 6.95 -11.48 30.51
N ARG A 806 7.40 -10.23 30.34
CA ARG A 806 7.66 -9.31 31.45
C ARG A 806 6.62 -8.21 31.46
N ILE A 807 6.02 -7.98 32.61
CA ILE A 807 5.09 -6.88 32.86
C ILE A 807 5.64 -6.09 34.04
N ASP A 808 5.85 -4.80 33.85
CA ASP A 808 6.36 -3.93 34.89
C ASP A 808 5.53 -2.65 34.93
N LYS A 809 5.11 -2.25 36.14
CA LYS A 809 4.45 -0.97 36.41
C LYS A 809 3.12 -0.79 35.68
N SER A 810 2.12 -1.59 36.03
CA SER A 810 0.72 -1.32 35.65
C SER A 810 0.15 -0.26 36.58
N ASN A 811 0.09 1.01 36.11
CA ASN A 811 -0.08 2.17 37.00
C ASN A 811 -1.41 2.20 37.75
N ASN A 812 -2.49 1.82 37.08
CA ASN A 812 -3.85 1.87 37.63
C ASN A 812 -4.59 0.54 37.43
N GLY A 813 -3.86 -0.58 37.33
CA GLY A 813 -4.46 -1.89 37.09
C GLY A 813 -3.58 -3.06 37.51
N ALA A 814 -3.97 -4.26 37.10
CA ALA A 814 -3.27 -5.50 37.42
C ALA A 814 -2.22 -5.85 36.36
N GLY A 815 -1.24 -6.68 36.72
CA GLY A 815 -0.32 -7.22 35.72
C GLY A 815 -1.07 -8.06 34.67
N ILE A 816 -1.90 -9.00 35.14
CA ILE A 816 -2.86 -9.75 34.31
C ILE A 816 -4.23 -9.66 34.96
N LEU A 817 -5.23 -9.16 34.23
CA LEU A 817 -6.62 -9.05 34.67
C LEU A 817 -7.53 -10.01 33.89
N ALA A 818 -8.32 -10.81 34.60
CA ALA A 818 -9.53 -11.43 34.05
C ALA A 818 -10.76 -10.72 34.62
N MET A 819 -11.51 -10.02 33.76
CA MET A 819 -12.67 -9.24 34.19
C MET A 819 -13.85 -10.13 34.61
N GLY A 820 -14.78 -9.56 35.38
CA GLY A 820 -16.02 -10.22 35.79
C GLY A 820 -16.83 -10.64 34.58
N GLY A 821 -17.10 -11.94 34.42
CA GLY A 821 -17.77 -12.51 33.24
C GLY A 821 -16.85 -12.93 32.09
N ALA A 822 -15.53 -12.71 32.18
CA ALA A 822 -14.58 -13.30 31.24
C ALA A 822 -14.61 -14.85 31.35
N ARG A 823 -14.45 -15.53 30.22
CA ARG A 823 -14.51 -17.00 30.09
C ARG A 823 -13.33 -17.52 29.28
N GLY A 824 -12.81 -18.68 29.66
CA GLY A 824 -11.68 -19.31 28.98
C GLY A 824 -10.55 -19.66 29.94
N SER A 825 -9.33 -19.73 29.42
CA SER A 825 -8.17 -20.13 30.20
C SER A 825 -6.87 -19.56 29.65
N ALA A 826 -5.91 -19.32 30.55
CA ALA A 826 -4.54 -19.00 30.21
C ALA A 826 -3.55 -19.85 31.00
N ARG A 827 -2.45 -20.22 30.34
CA ARG A 827 -1.30 -20.91 30.95
C ARG A 827 -0.06 -20.03 30.85
N LEU A 828 0.52 -19.74 32.00
CA LEU A 828 1.73 -18.94 32.16
C LEU A 828 2.97 -19.84 32.25
N THR A 829 4.07 -19.41 31.64
CA THR A 829 5.39 -20.03 31.78
C THR A 829 6.47 -18.97 31.72
N ASN A 830 7.23 -18.80 32.79
CA ASN A 830 8.28 -17.79 32.89
C ASN A 830 7.72 -16.37 32.68
N VAL A 831 6.69 -16.01 33.44
CA VAL A 831 6.09 -14.67 33.40
C VAL A 831 6.54 -13.89 34.62
N THR A 832 7.15 -12.72 34.40
CA THR A 832 7.60 -11.84 35.49
C THR A 832 6.70 -10.63 35.55
N ILE A 833 6.07 -10.39 36.71
CA ILE A 833 5.19 -9.25 36.95
C ILE A 833 5.70 -8.47 38.15
N THR A 834 5.94 -7.17 37.98
CA THR A 834 6.42 -6.26 39.03
C THR A 834 5.65 -4.95 39.04
N ASN A 835 5.49 -4.36 40.22
CA ASN A 835 5.00 -2.98 40.40
C ASN A 835 3.58 -2.67 39.84
N SER A 836 2.69 -3.66 39.74
CA SER A 836 1.27 -3.44 39.35
C SER A 836 0.43 -2.97 40.54
N ALA A 837 -0.41 -1.94 40.34
CA ALA A 837 -1.19 -1.31 41.40
C ALA A 837 -2.21 -2.25 42.06
N ASP A 838 -2.92 -3.04 41.26
CA ASP A 838 -4.00 -3.92 41.75
C ASP A 838 -3.52 -5.35 42.02
N GLY A 839 -2.21 -5.58 41.89
CA GLY A 839 -1.58 -6.88 42.07
C GLY A 839 -1.19 -7.57 40.77
N ASN A 840 -0.47 -8.69 40.90
CA ASN A 840 0.16 -9.32 39.75
C ASN A 840 -0.84 -10.05 38.84
N ILE A 841 -1.75 -10.83 39.41
CA ILE A 841 -2.78 -11.58 38.70
C ILE A 841 -4.09 -11.40 39.45
N VAL A 842 -5.09 -10.83 38.78
CA VAL A 842 -6.39 -10.53 39.36
C VAL A 842 -7.48 -11.23 38.54
N ILE A 843 -8.34 -11.98 39.23
CA ILE A 843 -9.55 -12.57 38.66
C ILE A 843 -10.73 -11.92 39.39
N GLN A 844 -11.48 -11.09 38.69
CA GLN A 844 -12.61 -10.37 39.28
C GLN A 844 -13.77 -11.33 39.61
N PRO A 845 -14.57 -11.03 40.65
CA PRO A 845 -15.77 -11.81 40.96
C PRO A 845 -16.69 -11.98 39.75
N GLY A 846 -17.23 -13.19 39.59
CA GLY A 846 -18.10 -13.53 38.45
C GLY A 846 -17.35 -13.92 37.16
N SER A 847 -16.02 -13.84 37.13
CA SER A 847 -15.22 -14.45 36.07
C SER A 847 -15.21 -15.98 36.21
N SER A 848 -15.34 -16.71 35.10
CA SER A 848 -15.06 -18.15 35.06
C SER A 848 -13.72 -18.46 34.39
N PHE A 849 -12.92 -17.42 34.13
CA PHE A 849 -11.62 -17.55 33.50
C PHE A 849 -10.62 -18.18 34.46
N THR A 850 -9.83 -19.15 33.98
CA THR A 850 -8.81 -19.81 34.81
C THR A 850 -7.41 -19.42 34.35
N ILE A 851 -6.56 -18.99 35.28
CA ILE A 851 -5.14 -18.73 35.03
C ILE A 851 -4.31 -19.74 35.80
N THR A 852 -3.39 -20.42 35.13
CA THR A 852 -2.52 -21.46 35.72
C THR A 852 -1.07 -21.26 35.33
N GLY A 853 -0.13 -21.82 36.09
CA GLY A 853 1.31 -21.71 35.81
C GLY A 853 2.03 -20.64 36.63
N SER A 854 3.25 -20.31 36.23
CA SER A 854 4.14 -19.37 36.91
C SER A 854 5.03 -18.63 35.94
#